data_AF-A0AAV1W276-F1
#
_entry.id   AF-A0AAV1W276-F1
#
_cell.length_a   1.000
_cell.length_b   1.000
_cell.length_c   1.000
_cell.angle_alpha   90.00
_cell.angle_beta   90.00
_cell.angle_gamma   90.00
#
_symmetry.space_group_name_H-M   'P 1'
#
loop_
_entity.id
_entity.type
_entity.pdbx_description
1 polymer ?
#
loop_
_entity_poly.entity_id
_entity_poly.type
_entity_poly.pdbx_seq_one_letter_code
_entity_poly.pdbx_strand_id
1 'polypeptide(L)'
;MTMLLVIFLLAFSSPAYSIGPTTSTSFTPKDNILIDCGAENAPTLPDGRQFKSDPQANSFLQANDDYKVTAGDDPELPSPIYKTARIFIQEAEYSFHLAHPGYHWVRLHFYPVKNDVFDLQKATFSVNTNAYVLLHSFNVNNTDKPILKEYLINANESPLTLFFIPLKNSAAFINAIEVVSAPDNLIFDTGSALFPVADFSGLTSYGIQPVYRLNNGGPLITSSNDTLGRIWESDEPFLANKNLAKSVSVATNAIKFPTDTPTISPLVAPQSVYASATEMGDAGVNQPNFNVSWKFDVDTSFSYLVRLHFCDIVSIGLNELYFNVYINGKMAISNLDLSAITGALSTPYYKDIVVNATLMSEGLSVQVGPAKAEGGNANAIVNGIEVMKLSNSVNSLDGEFGVDGRKVGGSNRGTVAAVGFAMMFGAFVGLGAMVIKWHKRPQDWQKRNSFSSWLLPLHAGDTSFTGSKSSMYSSTMGLGRFFSFAELQEATKNFDSKAIIGVGGFAINPQLPREQVNLADWAMQWKRKGLLDKIIDPLLVGNINPESMKKFAEAAEKCLADYGVDRPSMGDVLWNLEYALQLQEAFTQGKAEDENEAKSTPASSTPSTNSDDPDTPPPVDTHIPQPVVNNIHPAEAPPVIDDHSGTAMFAQFSDLNGR
;
A
#
# COMPACT_ATOMS: atom_id res chain seq x y z
N MET A 1 80.87 21.98 18.27
CA MET A 1 79.64 21.90 17.43
C MET A 1 79.11 20.46 17.53
N THR A 2 78.72 20.05 18.75
CA THR A 2 78.71 18.62 19.12
C THR A 2 77.78 18.27 20.30
N MET A 3 77.03 19.24 20.84
CA MET A 3 76.16 19.05 22.03
C MET A 3 74.70 19.51 21.85
N LEU A 4 74.26 19.74 20.60
CA LEU A 4 72.86 20.09 20.29
C LEU A 4 72.09 18.97 19.57
N LEU A 5 72.77 17.96 19.03
CA LEU A 5 72.15 16.90 18.20
C LEU A 5 71.54 15.75 19.01
N VAL A 6 71.98 15.55 20.26
CA VAL A 6 71.61 14.37 21.08
C VAL A 6 70.24 14.54 21.76
N ILE A 7 69.86 15.77 22.10
CA ILE A 7 68.59 16.04 22.81
C ILE A 7 67.37 15.91 21.88
N PHE A 8 67.53 16.15 20.58
CA PHE A 8 66.43 16.08 19.60
C PHE A 8 66.04 14.63 19.20
N LEU A 9 66.80 13.62 19.63
CA LEU A 9 66.55 12.20 19.33
C LEU A 9 65.85 11.43 20.46
N LEU A 10 65.51 12.09 21.57
CA LEU A 10 64.82 11.48 22.72
C LEU A 10 63.38 12.00 22.94
N ALA A 11 62.83 12.75 21.98
CA ALA A 11 61.49 13.34 22.06
C ALA A 11 60.42 12.64 21.20
N PHE A 12 60.79 11.62 20.42
CA PHE A 12 59.89 10.91 19.49
C PHE A 12 59.87 9.38 19.74
N SER A 13 59.73 8.99 21.01
CA SER A 13 59.26 7.65 21.37
C SER A 13 57.82 7.73 21.89
N SER A 14 56.87 8.01 20.99
CA SER A 14 55.46 7.70 21.24
C SER A 14 55.37 6.22 21.65
N PRO A 15 54.58 5.84 22.67
CA PRO A 15 54.37 4.44 22.95
C PRO A 15 53.80 3.79 21.69
N ALA A 16 54.40 2.68 21.26
CA ALA A 16 53.81 1.84 20.25
C ALA A 16 52.53 1.23 20.85
N TYR A 17 51.41 1.94 20.68
CA TYR A 17 50.09 1.36 20.86
C TYR A 17 50.02 0.17 19.91
N SER A 18 50.15 -1.02 20.47
CA SER A 18 49.66 -2.22 19.82
C SER A 18 48.18 -1.95 19.58
N ILE A 19 47.83 -1.73 18.31
CA ILE A 19 46.45 -1.85 17.86
C ILE A 19 46.13 -3.32 18.04
N GLY A 20 45.61 -3.66 19.22
CA GLY A 20 44.97 -4.95 19.45
C GLY A 20 43.92 -5.16 18.36
N PRO A 21 43.72 -6.40 17.88
CA PRO A 21 42.84 -6.66 16.75
C PRO A 21 41.51 -5.96 16.97
N THR A 22 41.12 -5.11 16.03
CA THR A 22 39.88 -4.32 16.10
C THR A 22 38.75 -5.30 16.36
N THR A 23 38.20 -5.30 17.57
CA THR A 23 37.22 -6.30 17.99
C THR A 23 35.99 -6.12 17.13
N SER A 24 35.80 -7.03 16.17
CA SER A 24 34.52 -7.19 15.50
C SER A 24 33.48 -7.40 16.59
N THR A 25 32.57 -6.44 16.74
CA THR A 25 31.52 -6.47 17.76
C THR A 25 30.45 -7.48 17.32
N SER A 26 30.80 -8.77 17.34
CA SER A 26 29.89 -9.86 17.02
C SER A 26 28.78 -9.88 18.06
N PHE A 27 27.59 -9.49 17.63
CA PHE A 27 26.39 -9.56 18.45
C PHE A 27 26.23 -11.00 18.96
N THR A 28 26.14 -11.13 20.28
CA THR A 28 25.91 -12.41 20.94
C THR A 28 24.45 -12.43 21.38
N PRO A 29 23.57 -13.19 20.72
CA PRO A 29 22.16 -13.26 21.11
C PRO A 29 21.99 -13.82 22.53
N LYS A 30 21.03 -13.27 23.26
CA LYS A 30 20.62 -13.71 24.61
C LYS A 30 19.86 -15.03 24.53
N ASP A 31 18.95 -15.12 23.56
CA ASP A 31 18.20 -16.32 23.19
C ASP A 31 18.68 -16.82 21.83
N ASN A 32 19.10 -18.08 21.76
CA ASN A 32 19.64 -18.70 20.55
C ASN A 32 19.22 -20.17 20.48
N ILE A 33 18.03 -20.41 19.92
CA ILE A 33 17.40 -21.73 19.85
C ILE A 33 17.33 -22.14 18.38
N LEU A 34 18.26 -23.02 18.00
CA LEU A 34 18.36 -23.59 16.65
C LEU A 34 17.98 -25.08 16.72
N ILE A 35 17.06 -25.55 15.87
CA ILE A 35 16.52 -26.92 15.89
C ILE A 35 16.53 -27.51 14.48
N ASP A 36 17.16 -28.67 14.31
CA ASP A 36 17.04 -29.53 13.12
C ASP A 36 15.92 -30.55 13.38
N CYS A 37 14.85 -30.46 12.59
CA CYS A 37 13.57 -31.11 12.85
C CYS A 37 13.51 -32.47 12.17
N GLY A 38 13.25 -33.52 12.94
CA GLY A 38 13.34 -34.90 12.48
C GLY A 38 14.76 -35.51 12.49
N ALA A 39 15.81 -34.73 12.71
CA ALA A 39 17.18 -35.26 12.85
C ALA A 39 17.41 -35.99 14.17
N GLU A 40 17.99 -37.20 14.12
CA GLU A 40 18.40 -37.92 15.33
C GLU A 40 19.62 -37.27 16.01
N ASN A 41 20.60 -36.84 15.19
CA ASN A 41 21.90 -36.32 15.60
C ASN A 41 22.07 -34.87 15.15
N ALA A 42 22.79 -34.06 15.93
CA ALA A 42 22.99 -32.65 15.61
C ALA A 42 23.85 -32.49 14.33
N PRO A 43 23.45 -31.64 13.37
CA PRO A 43 24.21 -31.40 12.15
C PRO A 43 25.46 -30.54 12.41
N THR A 44 26.52 -30.76 11.63
CA THR A 44 27.70 -29.89 11.58
C THR A 44 27.58 -28.93 10.41
N LEU A 45 27.29 -27.65 10.66
CA LEU A 45 27.20 -26.63 9.61
C LEU A 45 28.58 -25.99 9.31
N PRO A 46 28.88 -25.63 8.05
CA PRO A 46 30.11 -24.90 7.70
C PRO A 46 30.24 -23.50 8.32
N ASP A 47 29.13 -22.88 8.74
CA ASP A 47 29.10 -21.58 9.41
C ASP A 47 29.28 -21.68 10.95
N GLY A 48 29.48 -22.89 11.48
CA GLY A 48 29.76 -23.13 12.89
C GLY A 48 28.54 -23.05 13.82
N ARG A 49 27.33 -22.79 13.31
CA ARG A 49 26.10 -22.79 14.11
C ARG A 49 25.75 -24.20 14.57
N GLN A 50 25.28 -24.31 15.82
CA GLN A 50 24.98 -25.57 16.48
C GLN A 50 23.47 -25.74 16.60
N PHE A 51 22.89 -26.57 15.74
CA PHE A 51 21.47 -26.93 15.79
C PHE A 51 21.26 -28.11 16.74
N LYS A 52 20.24 -28.03 17.58
CA LYS A 52 19.80 -29.16 18.41
C LYS A 52 19.12 -30.20 17.53
N SER A 53 19.38 -31.47 17.76
CA SER A 53 18.64 -32.54 17.10
C SER A 53 17.23 -32.69 17.68
N ASP A 54 16.33 -33.39 16.98
CA ASP A 54 14.93 -33.56 17.35
C ASP A 54 14.75 -34.13 18.77
N PRO A 55 15.48 -35.18 19.23
CA PRO A 55 15.46 -35.62 20.63
C PRO A 55 15.96 -34.57 21.63
N GLN A 56 16.91 -33.70 21.25
CA GLN A 56 17.43 -32.62 22.10
C GLN A 56 16.47 -31.42 22.18
N ALA A 57 15.60 -31.28 21.19
CA ALA A 57 14.57 -30.24 21.10
C ALA A 57 13.20 -30.68 21.64
N ASN A 58 13.03 -31.95 22.01
CA ASN A 58 11.76 -32.54 22.45
C ASN A 58 11.15 -31.87 23.69
N SER A 59 11.89 -31.06 24.46
CA SER A 59 11.31 -30.26 25.55
C SER A 59 10.56 -29.01 25.10
N PHE A 60 10.68 -28.61 23.82
CA PHE A 60 9.94 -27.50 23.23
C PHE A 60 8.67 -27.95 22.49
N LEU A 61 8.62 -29.22 22.04
CA LEU A 61 7.58 -29.74 21.15
C LEU A 61 6.45 -30.46 21.91
N GLN A 62 5.22 -30.05 21.63
CA GLN A 62 3.99 -30.77 21.95
C GLN A 62 3.29 -31.17 20.63
N ALA A 63 3.26 -32.46 20.33
CA ALA A 63 2.59 -33.01 19.15
C ALA A 63 2.02 -34.40 19.44
N ASN A 64 0.90 -34.74 18.80
CA ASN A 64 0.31 -36.08 18.87
C ASN A 64 0.95 -37.09 17.89
N ASP A 65 1.68 -36.58 16.89
CA ASP A 65 2.30 -37.36 15.80
C ASP A 65 3.84 -37.29 15.88
N ASP A 66 4.54 -38.39 15.57
CA ASP A 66 6.01 -38.47 15.57
C ASP A 66 6.62 -38.84 14.21
N TYR A 67 6.00 -38.38 13.11
CA TYR A 67 6.51 -38.64 11.76
C TYR A 67 7.77 -37.81 11.47
N LYS A 68 8.87 -38.51 11.17
CA LYS A 68 10.17 -37.93 10.82
C LYS A 68 10.64 -38.57 9.53
N VAL A 69 11.20 -37.77 8.62
CA VAL A 69 11.69 -38.23 7.32
C VAL A 69 13.08 -37.69 7.06
N THR A 70 13.88 -38.51 6.37
CA THR A 70 15.26 -38.19 6.00
C THR A 70 15.41 -38.40 4.49
N ALA A 71 15.92 -37.40 3.79
CA ALA A 71 16.25 -37.49 2.37
C ALA A 71 17.40 -38.49 2.16
N GLY A 72 17.43 -39.06 0.94
CA GLY A 72 18.63 -39.75 0.47
C GLY A 72 19.85 -38.82 0.41
N ASP A 73 21.01 -39.37 0.07
CA ASP A 73 22.23 -38.59 -0.12
C ASP A 73 22.17 -37.78 -1.43
N ASP A 74 21.50 -36.64 -1.38
CA ASP A 74 21.40 -35.66 -2.46
C ASP A 74 22.56 -34.65 -2.36
N PRO A 75 23.48 -34.60 -3.35
CA PRO A 75 24.62 -33.68 -3.35
C PRO A 75 24.26 -32.23 -3.73
N GLU A 76 23.02 -31.94 -4.15
CA GLU A 76 22.55 -30.58 -4.48
C GLU A 76 21.95 -29.86 -3.26
N LEU A 77 21.82 -30.52 -2.10
CA LEU A 77 21.34 -29.92 -0.85
C LEU A 77 22.30 -28.80 -0.34
N PRO A 78 21.85 -27.53 -0.23
CA PRO A 78 22.73 -26.41 0.11
C PRO A 78 23.09 -26.31 1.60
N SER A 79 22.47 -27.10 2.47
CA SER A 79 22.79 -27.18 3.90
C SER A 79 22.27 -28.50 4.51
N PRO A 80 22.98 -29.11 5.48
CA PRO A 80 22.52 -30.34 6.15
C PRO A 80 21.12 -30.25 6.76
N ILE A 81 20.71 -29.06 7.23
CA ILE A 81 19.40 -28.82 7.89
C ILE A 81 18.18 -29.05 6.99
N TYR A 82 18.38 -29.27 5.68
CA TYR A 82 17.31 -29.63 4.74
C TYR A 82 17.24 -31.13 4.45
N LYS A 83 18.20 -31.94 4.96
CA LYS A 83 18.18 -33.40 4.79
C LYS A 83 17.04 -34.04 5.58
N THR A 84 16.61 -33.43 6.67
CA THR A 84 15.60 -33.94 7.59
C THR A 84 14.35 -33.07 7.61
N ALA A 85 13.20 -33.67 7.95
CA ALA A 85 11.98 -32.96 8.26
C ALA A 85 11.13 -33.72 9.28
N ARG A 86 10.38 -32.97 10.09
CA ARG A 86 9.28 -33.48 10.90
C ARG A 86 7.94 -33.15 10.22
N ILE A 87 6.99 -34.08 10.28
CA ILE A 87 5.67 -33.99 9.64
C ILE A 87 4.58 -34.10 10.71
N PHE A 88 3.53 -33.28 10.59
CA PHE A 88 2.37 -33.24 11.47
C PHE A 88 1.09 -33.43 10.65
N ILE A 89 0.20 -34.34 11.09
CA ILE A 89 -1.13 -34.54 10.49
C ILE A 89 -2.25 -33.97 11.37
N GLN A 90 -1.93 -33.71 12.64
CA GLN A 90 -2.70 -32.91 13.59
C GLN A 90 -2.00 -31.56 13.83
N GLU A 91 -2.60 -30.70 14.63
CA GLU A 91 -1.96 -29.48 15.11
C GLU A 91 -0.79 -29.81 16.06
N ALA A 92 0.30 -29.06 15.94
CA ALA A 92 1.51 -29.24 16.75
C ALA A 92 2.11 -27.90 17.19
N GLU A 93 2.67 -27.88 18.40
CA GLU A 93 3.10 -26.67 19.09
C GLU A 93 4.59 -26.74 19.44
N TYR A 94 5.38 -25.72 19.07
CA TYR A 94 6.71 -25.50 19.63
C TYR A 94 6.68 -24.30 20.58
N SER A 95 6.84 -24.51 21.89
CA SER A 95 6.85 -23.43 22.89
C SER A 95 8.26 -23.11 23.40
N PHE A 96 8.64 -21.85 23.31
CA PHE A 96 9.97 -21.33 23.67
C PHE A 96 9.88 -20.37 24.85
N HIS A 97 10.49 -20.75 25.98
CA HIS A 97 10.69 -19.84 27.11
C HIS A 97 11.90 -18.94 26.84
N LEU A 98 11.62 -17.69 26.47
CA LEU A 98 12.64 -16.69 26.17
C LEU A 98 13.25 -16.11 27.45
N ALA A 99 14.57 -15.93 27.46
CA ALA A 99 15.32 -15.28 28.53
C ALA A 99 15.25 -13.73 28.45
N HIS A 100 14.94 -13.17 27.28
CA HIS A 100 14.74 -11.75 27.08
C HIS A 100 13.43 -11.44 26.35
N PRO A 101 12.61 -10.48 26.83
CA PRO A 101 11.50 -9.95 26.03
C PRO A 101 12.04 -9.01 24.92
N GLY A 102 11.33 -8.93 23.80
CA GLY A 102 11.60 -7.97 22.73
C GLY A 102 11.70 -8.62 21.35
N TYR A 103 12.39 -7.97 20.41
CA TYR A 103 12.47 -8.45 19.03
C TYR A 103 13.23 -9.77 18.89
N HIS A 104 12.62 -10.73 18.19
CA HIS A 104 13.19 -12.04 17.89
C HIS A 104 13.10 -12.33 16.40
N TRP A 105 14.19 -12.83 15.85
CA TRP A 105 14.20 -13.53 14.58
C TRP A 105 13.52 -14.89 14.74
N VAL A 106 12.50 -15.15 13.94
CA VAL A 106 11.94 -16.49 13.71
C VAL A 106 12.25 -16.86 12.27
N ARG A 107 13.02 -17.93 12.06
CA ARG A 107 13.31 -18.48 10.73
C ARG A 107 12.73 -19.88 10.62
N LEU A 108 11.98 -20.10 9.56
CA LEU A 108 11.34 -21.38 9.24
C LEU A 108 11.93 -21.90 7.92
N HIS A 109 12.47 -23.10 7.97
CA HIS A 109 13.15 -23.75 6.85
C HIS A 109 12.30 -24.87 6.29
N PHE A 110 11.95 -24.77 5.00
CA PHE A 110 11.11 -25.74 4.30
C PHE A 110 11.82 -26.29 3.05
N TYR A 111 11.91 -27.61 2.96
CA TYR A 111 12.33 -28.34 1.77
C TYR A 111 11.52 -29.64 1.69
N PRO A 112 10.76 -29.91 0.61
CA PRO A 112 9.84 -31.03 0.54
C PRO A 112 10.58 -32.36 0.30
N VAL A 113 11.15 -32.91 1.38
CA VAL A 113 11.86 -34.20 1.41
C VAL A 113 10.98 -35.30 0.80
N LYS A 114 11.48 -35.94 -0.27
CA LYS A 114 10.82 -37.07 -0.94
C LYS A 114 10.81 -38.28 0.02
N ASN A 115 9.61 -38.79 0.33
CA ASN A 115 9.37 -39.83 1.33
C ASN A 115 8.07 -40.61 1.03
N ASP A 116 7.90 -41.79 1.63
CA ASP A 116 6.75 -42.67 1.40
C ASP A 116 5.54 -42.41 2.34
N VAL A 117 5.62 -41.40 3.22
CA VAL A 117 4.59 -41.12 4.25
C VAL A 117 3.61 -40.04 3.78
N PHE A 118 4.13 -38.89 3.35
CA PHE A 118 3.34 -37.76 2.82
C PHE A 118 4.06 -37.04 1.68
N ASP A 119 3.29 -36.71 0.64
CA ASP A 119 3.74 -35.84 -0.44
C ASP A 119 3.86 -34.38 0.05
N LEU A 120 5.06 -34.00 0.48
CA LEU A 120 5.35 -32.67 1.02
C LEU A 120 5.29 -31.56 -0.04
N GLN A 121 5.27 -31.88 -1.34
CA GLN A 121 5.00 -30.88 -2.38
C GLN A 121 3.53 -30.45 -2.39
N LYS A 122 2.61 -31.31 -1.92
CA LYS A 122 1.16 -31.05 -1.78
C LYS A 122 0.72 -30.66 -0.36
N ALA A 123 1.65 -30.66 0.61
CA ALA A 123 1.39 -30.22 1.98
C ALA A 123 0.91 -28.77 2.02
N THR A 124 -0.22 -28.51 2.68
CA THR A 124 -0.85 -27.19 2.79
C THR A 124 -1.20 -26.94 4.26
N PHE A 125 -0.65 -25.88 4.85
CA PHE A 125 -0.75 -25.63 6.29
C PHE A 125 -0.58 -24.14 6.63
N SER A 126 -0.95 -23.75 7.86
CA SER A 126 -0.68 -22.42 8.40
C SER A 126 0.35 -22.50 9.53
N VAL A 127 1.10 -21.43 9.75
CA VAL A 127 2.00 -21.29 10.91
C VAL A 127 1.69 -19.98 11.62
N ASN A 128 1.22 -20.09 12.86
CA ASN A 128 0.85 -18.96 13.71
C ASN A 128 1.82 -18.85 14.90
N THR A 129 1.88 -17.65 15.48
CA THR A 129 2.35 -17.44 16.86
C THR A 129 1.16 -17.09 17.75
N ASN A 130 1.40 -16.84 19.04
CA ASN A 130 0.38 -16.32 19.97
C ASN A 130 -0.24 -14.99 19.50
N ALA A 131 0.51 -14.16 18.75
CA ALA A 131 0.14 -12.79 18.42
C ALA A 131 0.13 -12.45 16.91
N TYR A 132 0.84 -13.21 16.08
CA TYR A 132 1.01 -12.97 14.63
C TYR A 132 0.71 -14.23 13.79
N VAL A 133 0.06 -14.07 12.64
CA VAL A 133 0.00 -15.12 11.60
C VAL A 133 1.23 -14.96 10.71
N LEU A 134 2.09 -15.98 10.66
CA LEU A 134 3.34 -15.94 9.88
C LEU A 134 3.13 -16.51 8.47
N LEU A 135 2.36 -17.60 8.37
CA LEU A 135 2.03 -18.29 7.13
C LEU A 135 0.55 -18.70 7.14
N HIS A 136 -0.17 -18.48 6.04
CA HIS A 136 -1.59 -18.82 5.92
C HIS A 136 -1.85 -19.67 4.67
N SER A 137 -2.33 -20.90 4.86
CA SER A 137 -2.58 -21.86 3.76
C SER A 137 -1.35 -22.04 2.83
N PHE A 138 -0.15 -21.97 3.41
CA PHE A 138 1.13 -22.07 2.72
C PHE A 138 1.33 -23.45 2.09
N ASN A 139 1.82 -23.45 0.86
CA ASN A 139 2.27 -24.62 0.10
C ASN A 139 3.58 -24.25 -0.63
N VAL A 140 4.44 -25.24 -0.88
CA VAL A 140 5.73 -25.05 -1.57
C VAL A 140 5.63 -24.96 -3.09
N ASN A 141 4.41 -24.98 -3.66
CA ASN A 141 4.11 -24.86 -5.08
C ASN A 141 4.87 -25.85 -5.99
N ASN A 142 5.12 -27.08 -5.49
CA ASN A 142 5.95 -28.12 -6.12
C ASN A 142 7.40 -27.69 -6.41
N THR A 143 7.97 -26.79 -5.59
CA THR A 143 9.34 -26.30 -5.75
C THR A 143 10.36 -27.29 -5.16
N ASP A 144 11.27 -27.83 -6.00
CA ASP A 144 12.40 -28.68 -5.59
C ASP A 144 13.59 -27.89 -4.96
N LYS A 145 13.38 -26.63 -4.55
CA LYS A 145 14.39 -25.78 -3.90
C LYS A 145 14.00 -25.49 -2.44
N PRO A 146 14.96 -25.41 -1.51
CA PRO A 146 14.68 -24.97 -0.15
C PRO A 146 14.15 -23.54 -0.07
N ILE A 147 13.22 -23.30 0.85
CA ILE A 147 12.55 -22.02 1.10
C ILE A 147 12.84 -21.64 2.56
N LEU A 148 13.48 -20.49 2.74
CA LEU A 148 13.61 -19.81 4.03
C LEU A 148 12.48 -18.78 4.15
N LYS A 149 11.79 -18.77 5.29
CA LYS A 149 10.90 -17.68 5.71
C LYS A 149 11.47 -17.03 6.96
N GLU A 150 11.98 -15.81 6.85
CA GLU A 150 12.50 -15.00 7.95
C GLU A 150 11.43 -14.00 8.42
N TYR A 151 11.29 -13.89 9.75
CA TYR A 151 10.40 -12.94 10.43
C TYR A 151 11.14 -12.27 11.58
N LEU A 152 10.88 -10.99 11.80
CA LEU A 152 11.30 -10.22 12.96
C LEU A 152 10.03 -9.80 13.71
N ILE A 153 9.76 -10.46 14.83
CA ILE A 153 8.52 -10.27 15.61
C ILE A 153 8.82 -9.83 17.04
N ASN A 154 7.89 -9.09 17.64
CA ASN A 154 8.05 -8.57 18.99
C ASN A 154 7.51 -9.58 20.02
N ALA A 155 8.41 -10.34 20.65
CA ALA A 155 8.10 -11.37 21.63
C ALA A 155 8.28 -10.85 23.07
N ASN A 156 7.36 -9.98 23.50
CA ASN A 156 7.33 -9.47 24.87
C ASN A 156 6.66 -10.44 25.87
N GLU A 157 5.82 -11.35 25.38
CA GLU A 157 5.15 -12.38 26.16
C GLU A 157 5.90 -13.71 26.01
N SER A 158 6.00 -14.48 27.10
CA SER A 158 6.74 -15.75 27.16
C SER A 158 5.85 -16.82 27.81
N PRO A 159 5.74 -18.04 27.23
CA PRO A 159 6.48 -18.53 26.07
C PRO A 159 6.02 -17.89 24.74
N LEU A 160 6.96 -17.79 23.80
CA LEU A 160 6.65 -17.64 22.38
C LEU A 160 6.32 -19.04 21.86
N THR A 161 5.11 -19.27 21.35
CA THR A 161 4.68 -20.55 20.78
C THR A 161 4.52 -20.43 19.27
N LEU A 162 4.98 -21.44 18.52
CA LEU A 162 4.66 -21.64 17.10
C LEU A 162 3.64 -22.77 16.95
N PHE A 163 2.51 -22.49 16.31
CA PHE A 163 1.44 -23.45 16.01
C PHE A 163 1.51 -23.86 14.55
N PHE A 164 1.77 -25.13 14.27
CA PHE A 164 1.76 -25.73 12.93
C PHE A 164 0.39 -26.39 12.71
N ILE A 165 -0.43 -25.79 11.82
CA ILE A 165 -1.84 -26.14 11.66
C ILE A 165 -2.06 -26.72 10.25
N PRO A 166 -2.12 -28.04 10.06
CA PRO A 166 -2.38 -28.65 8.75
C PRO A 166 -3.80 -28.34 8.25
N LEU A 167 -3.94 -28.09 6.94
CA LEU A 167 -5.25 -28.05 6.30
C LEU A 167 -5.89 -29.45 6.34
N LYS A 168 -7.23 -29.51 6.40
CA LYS A 168 -7.97 -30.78 6.42
C LYS A 168 -7.58 -31.68 5.24
N ASN A 169 -7.24 -32.93 5.55
CA ASN A 169 -6.71 -33.94 4.61
C ASN A 169 -5.34 -33.58 3.99
N SER A 170 -4.56 -32.72 4.64
CA SER A 170 -3.17 -32.40 4.30
C SER A 170 -2.26 -32.62 5.52
N ALA A 171 -1.01 -32.18 5.43
CA ALA A 171 -0.02 -32.23 6.50
C ALA A 171 0.72 -30.88 6.61
N ALA A 172 1.28 -30.61 7.77
CA ALA A 172 2.28 -29.57 7.99
C ALA A 172 3.67 -30.21 8.09
N PHE A 173 4.72 -29.50 7.70
CA PHE A 173 6.08 -29.98 7.89
C PHE A 173 7.08 -28.84 8.14
N ILE A 174 8.22 -29.18 8.73
CA ILE A 174 9.31 -28.24 9.00
C ILE A 174 10.64 -29.00 8.99
N ASN A 175 11.68 -28.40 8.40
CA ASN A 175 13.02 -28.97 8.33
C ASN A 175 13.92 -28.39 9.43
N ALA A 176 13.86 -27.08 9.65
CA ALA A 176 14.55 -26.44 10.77
C ALA A 176 13.85 -25.17 11.25
N ILE A 177 14.09 -24.84 12.52
CA ILE A 177 13.58 -23.63 13.18
C ILE A 177 14.76 -22.88 13.82
N GLU A 178 14.87 -21.58 13.59
CA GLU A 178 15.71 -20.68 14.38
C GLU A 178 14.81 -19.69 15.14
N VAL A 179 14.98 -19.59 16.46
CA VAL A 179 14.43 -18.53 17.30
C VAL A 179 15.59 -17.84 18.01
N VAL A 180 15.87 -16.60 17.60
CA VAL A 180 17.10 -15.88 18.02
C VAL A 180 16.77 -14.44 18.40
N SER A 181 17.15 -13.99 19.60
CA SER A 181 16.96 -12.59 20.01
C SER A 181 17.69 -11.63 19.08
N ALA A 182 17.02 -10.59 18.59
CA ALA A 182 17.62 -9.56 17.75
C ALA A 182 18.20 -8.40 18.59
N PRO A 183 19.01 -7.50 18.00
CA PRO A 183 19.44 -6.26 18.67
C PRO A 183 18.28 -5.29 18.84
N ASP A 184 18.16 -4.69 20.03
CA ASP A 184 17.10 -3.74 20.40
C ASP A 184 17.05 -2.50 19.48
N ASN A 185 18.17 -2.15 18.83
CA ASN A 185 18.34 -1.00 17.96
C ASN A 185 18.38 -1.34 16.45
N LEU A 186 17.83 -2.48 16.04
CA LEU A 186 17.76 -2.88 14.62
C LEU A 186 16.63 -2.18 13.85
N ILE A 187 15.49 -1.94 14.52
CA ILE A 187 14.32 -1.23 14.01
C ILE A 187 13.98 -0.12 15.00
N PHE A 188 13.96 1.12 14.54
CA PHE A 188 13.52 2.27 15.34
C PHE A 188 12.04 2.53 15.09
N ASP A 189 11.36 3.13 16.08
CA ASP A 189 9.92 3.40 15.96
C ASP A 189 9.58 4.44 14.89
N THR A 190 10.55 5.29 14.53
CA THR A 190 10.43 6.39 13.59
C THR A 190 11.00 6.07 12.21
N GLY A 191 10.23 6.32 11.16
CA GLY A 191 10.67 6.33 9.75
C GLY A 191 10.08 7.53 9.01
N SER A 192 10.01 7.48 7.68
CA SER A 192 9.26 8.47 6.89
C SER A 192 8.24 7.79 5.97
N ALA A 193 7.02 8.33 5.90
CA ALA A 193 6.02 7.89 4.92
C ALA A 193 6.41 8.32 3.50
N LEU A 194 6.13 7.50 2.49
CA LEU A 194 6.45 7.80 1.09
C LEU A 194 5.55 8.89 0.48
N PHE A 195 4.23 8.86 0.77
CA PHE A 195 3.29 9.81 0.18
C PHE A 195 2.05 10.04 1.07
N PRO A 196 1.75 11.28 1.49
CA PRO A 196 2.64 12.44 1.44
C PRO A 196 3.94 12.18 2.22
N VAL A 197 5.04 12.83 1.84
CA VAL A 197 6.32 12.70 2.56
C VAL A 197 6.17 13.37 3.93
N ALA A 198 6.23 12.57 4.98
CA ALA A 198 6.02 12.97 6.37
C ALA A 198 6.76 12.01 7.31
N ASP A 199 6.89 12.38 8.59
CA ASP A 199 7.38 11.44 9.60
C ASP A 199 6.36 10.32 9.87
N PHE A 200 6.87 9.11 10.03
CA PHE A 200 6.08 7.93 10.39
C PHE A 200 6.52 7.45 11.79
N SER A 201 5.58 7.06 12.64
CA SER A 201 5.83 6.54 13.99
C SER A 201 5.02 5.28 14.25
N GLY A 202 5.42 4.46 15.22
CA GLY A 202 4.79 3.18 15.53
C GLY A 202 5.37 1.98 14.79
N LEU A 203 6.54 2.10 14.14
CA LEU A 203 7.21 0.95 13.48
C LEU A 203 7.44 -0.23 14.43
N THR A 204 7.65 0.01 15.74
CA THR A 204 7.88 -1.07 16.73
C THR A 204 6.63 -1.88 17.09
N SER A 205 5.45 -1.44 16.64
CA SER A 205 4.20 -2.19 16.79
C SER A 205 4.04 -3.32 15.77
N TYR A 206 4.76 -3.24 14.65
CA TYR A 206 4.63 -4.19 13.54
C TYR A 206 5.46 -5.46 13.77
N GLY A 207 4.87 -6.59 13.38
CA GLY A 207 5.65 -7.76 12.96
C GLY A 207 6.19 -7.50 11.55
N ILE A 208 7.39 -8.00 11.25
CA ILE A 208 8.12 -7.65 10.03
C ILE A 208 8.59 -8.94 9.34
N GLN A 209 8.39 -9.04 8.01
CA GLN A 209 8.94 -10.11 7.17
C GLN A 209 9.88 -9.50 6.13
N PRO A 210 11.21 -9.64 6.26
CA PRO A 210 12.12 -9.35 5.16
C PRO A 210 11.79 -10.23 3.95
N VAL A 211 11.51 -9.59 2.82
CA VAL A 211 11.19 -10.27 1.54
C VAL A 211 12.40 -10.22 0.61
N TYR A 212 13.11 -9.08 0.58
CA TYR A 212 14.37 -8.92 -0.15
C TYR A 212 15.41 -8.20 0.70
N ARG A 213 16.67 -8.58 0.51
CA ARG A 213 17.84 -7.98 1.17
C ARG A 213 19.02 -8.01 0.20
N LEU A 214 19.34 -6.86 -0.37
CA LEU A 214 20.30 -6.72 -1.46
C LEU A 214 21.59 -6.03 -1.02
N ASN A 215 22.72 -6.57 -1.45
CA ASN A 215 24.03 -5.95 -1.44
C ASN A 215 24.31 -5.37 -2.85
N ASN A 216 24.04 -4.07 -3.03
CA ASN A 216 24.05 -3.46 -4.36
C ASN A 216 25.46 -3.31 -4.92
N GLY A 217 25.67 -3.81 -6.14
CA GLY A 217 26.97 -3.85 -6.80
C GLY A 217 27.95 -4.84 -6.18
N GLY A 218 27.51 -5.61 -5.18
CA GLY A 218 28.34 -6.51 -4.39
C GLY A 218 28.01 -8.00 -4.59
N PRO A 219 28.86 -8.88 -4.05
CA PRO A 219 28.62 -10.33 -4.04
C PRO A 219 27.61 -10.73 -2.96
N LEU A 220 27.10 -11.97 -3.09
CA LEU A 220 26.31 -12.65 -2.05
C LEU A 220 27.04 -12.66 -0.70
N ILE A 221 26.34 -12.23 0.36
CA ILE A 221 26.78 -12.35 1.76
C ILE A 221 25.91 -13.43 2.42
N THR A 222 26.52 -14.35 3.17
CA THR A 222 25.83 -15.47 3.85
C THR A 222 25.91 -15.35 5.37
N SER A 223 25.27 -16.28 6.09
CA SER A 223 25.31 -16.40 7.55
C SER A 223 26.73 -16.46 8.15
N SER A 224 27.71 -16.96 7.40
CA SER A 224 29.14 -16.97 7.79
C SER A 224 29.77 -15.58 7.87
N ASN A 225 29.16 -14.56 7.26
CA ASN A 225 29.72 -13.22 7.08
C ASN A 225 28.86 -12.08 7.64
N ASP A 226 27.60 -12.35 8.01
CA ASP A 226 26.74 -11.41 8.76
C ASP A 226 26.53 -11.87 10.21
N THR A 227 26.76 -10.97 11.17
CA THR A 227 26.69 -11.30 12.61
C THR A 227 25.28 -11.66 13.12
N LEU A 228 24.22 -11.36 12.36
CA LEU A 228 22.84 -11.75 12.67
C LEU A 228 22.39 -12.98 11.85
N GLY A 229 23.28 -13.61 11.09
CA GLY A 229 23.00 -14.78 10.25
C GLY A 229 22.20 -14.48 8.98
N ARG A 230 22.05 -13.21 8.58
CA ARG A 230 21.27 -12.81 7.41
C ARG A 230 21.99 -13.14 6.10
N ILE A 231 21.20 -13.36 5.04
CA ILE A 231 21.68 -13.47 3.67
C ILE A 231 21.42 -12.15 2.95
N TRP A 232 22.43 -11.59 2.27
CA TRP A 232 22.28 -10.44 1.37
C TRP A 232 22.59 -10.88 -0.05
N GLU A 233 21.60 -10.86 -0.94
CA GLU A 233 21.72 -11.26 -2.33
C GLU A 233 22.36 -10.15 -3.18
N SER A 234 22.88 -10.47 -4.37
CA SER A 234 23.32 -9.43 -5.31
C SER A 234 22.12 -8.76 -5.98
N ASP A 235 22.19 -7.47 -6.30
CA ASP A 235 21.06 -6.71 -6.87
C ASP A 235 20.85 -6.94 -8.37
N GLU A 236 21.82 -7.56 -9.05
CA GLU A 236 21.82 -7.77 -10.51
C GLU A 236 20.55 -8.44 -11.08
N PRO A 237 19.90 -9.43 -10.42
CA PRO A 237 18.66 -10.03 -10.91
C PRO A 237 17.44 -9.09 -10.86
N PHE A 238 17.49 -8.05 -10.03
CA PHE A 238 16.36 -7.15 -9.74
C PHE A 238 16.41 -5.86 -10.57
N LEU A 239 17.52 -5.58 -11.24
CA LEU A 239 17.70 -4.44 -12.14
C LEU A 239 16.77 -4.52 -13.36
N ALA A 240 15.92 -3.50 -13.54
CA ALA A 240 15.01 -3.40 -14.68
C ALA A 240 15.73 -3.23 -16.03
N ASN A 241 16.96 -2.69 -16.01
CA ASN A 241 17.86 -2.67 -17.16
C ASN A 241 19.32 -2.62 -16.67
N LYS A 242 20.06 -3.71 -16.86
CA LYS A 242 21.46 -3.84 -16.40
C LYS A 242 22.42 -2.83 -17.05
N ASN A 243 22.13 -2.37 -18.28
CA ASN A 243 22.98 -1.42 -19.00
C ASN A 243 22.91 0.01 -18.42
N LEU A 244 21.93 0.29 -17.55
CA LEU A 244 21.79 1.58 -16.85
C LEU A 244 22.49 1.57 -15.48
N ALA A 245 23.07 0.44 -15.07
CA ALA A 245 23.71 0.24 -13.79
C ALA A 245 25.20 -0.07 -13.96
N LYS A 246 26.00 0.27 -12.96
CA LYS A 246 27.42 -0.07 -12.90
C LYS A 246 27.79 -0.41 -11.46
N SER A 247 28.40 -1.58 -11.25
CA SER A 247 28.87 -2.01 -9.94
C SER A 247 30.22 -1.36 -9.62
N VAL A 248 30.37 -0.85 -8.40
CA VAL A 248 31.62 -0.28 -7.86
C VAL A 248 31.85 -0.81 -6.45
N SER A 249 33.12 -1.00 -6.06
CA SER A 249 33.45 -1.44 -4.71
C SER A 249 34.83 -0.96 -4.25
N VAL A 250 35.00 -0.89 -2.93
CA VAL A 250 36.23 -0.53 -2.23
C VAL A 250 36.60 -1.62 -1.22
N ALA A 251 37.83 -1.58 -0.68
CA ALA A 251 38.20 -2.46 0.42
C ALA A 251 37.34 -2.15 1.65
N THR A 252 36.82 -3.18 2.34
CA THR A 252 35.86 -3.00 3.45
C THR A 252 36.39 -2.11 4.56
N ASN A 253 37.69 -2.17 4.86
CA ASN A 253 38.38 -1.34 5.85
C ASN A 253 38.47 0.16 5.50
N ALA A 254 38.07 0.58 4.29
CA ALA A 254 37.90 2.00 3.96
C ALA A 254 36.66 2.61 4.63
N ILE A 255 35.63 1.78 4.89
CA ILE A 255 34.35 2.20 5.45
C ILE A 255 34.48 2.49 6.94
N LYS A 256 33.91 3.62 7.39
CA LYS A 256 34.03 4.12 8.76
C LYS A 256 32.64 4.37 9.34
N PHE A 257 32.19 3.50 10.23
CA PHE A 257 30.95 3.76 10.98
C PHE A 257 31.15 4.99 11.89
N PRO A 258 30.20 5.94 11.93
CA PRO A 258 30.30 7.11 12.80
C PRO A 258 30.18 6.69 14.27
N THR A 259 31.04 7.24 15.12
CA THR A 259 31.07 6.94 16.57
C THR A 259 29.93 7.58 17.36
N ASP A 260 29.40 8.69 16.83
CA ASP A 260 28.56 9.63 17.59
C ASP A 260 27.06 9.46 17.28
N THR A 261 26.73 8.56 16.33
CA THR A 261 25.38 8.35 15.78
C THR A 261 24.85 6.96 16.19
N PRO A 262 24.12 6.83 17.32
CA PRO A 262 23.76 5.53 17.90
C PRO A 262 22.75 4.71 17.08
N THR A 263 22.17 5.29 16.02
CA THR A 263 21.22 4.61 15.13
C THR A 263 21.88 3.70 14.11
N ILE A 264 23.17 3.87 13.80
CA ILE A 264 23.86 3.10 12.76
C ILE A 264 25.06 2.33 13.31
N SER A 265 25.18 1.07 12.92
CA SER A 265 26.23 0.16 13.38
C SER A 265 26.42 -1.00 12.40
N PRO A 266 27.51 -1.80 12.53
CA PRO A 266 27.68 -3.04 11.76
C PRO A 266 26.58 -4.09 11.95
N LEU A 267 25.68 -3.91 12.94
CA LEU A 267 24.51 -4.77 13.13
C LEU A 267 23.36 -4.40 12.19
N VAL A 268 23.21 -3.11 11.84
CA VAL A 268 22.19 -2.64 10.89
C VAL A 268 22.47 -3.25 9.52
N ALA A 269 23.70 -3.12 9.02
CA ALA A 269 24.20 -3.88 7.88
C ALA A 269 25.72 -4.09 8.02
N PRO A 270 26.26 -5.24 7.57
CA PRO A 270 27.68 -5.52 7.69
C PRO A 270 28.50 -4.58 6.78
N GLN A 271 29.76 -4.36 7.17
CA GLN A 271 30.67 -3.41 6.52
C GLN A 271 30.91 -3.70 5.02
N SER A 272 30.66 -4.94 4.59
CA SER A 272 30.69 -5.35 3.18
C SER A 272 29.56 -4.76 2.32
N VAL A 273 28.38 -4.48 2.88
CA VAL A 273 27.27 -3.84 2.14
C VAL A 273 27.67 -2.41 1.76
N TYR A 274 28.13 -1.64 2.73
CA TYR A 274 28.59 -0.26 2.52
C TYR A 274 29.92 -0.15 1.73
N ALA A 275 30.60 -1.27 1.46
CA ALA A 275 31.83 -1.33 0.68
C ALA A 275 31.60 -1.58 -0.82
N SER A 276 30.38 -1.92 -1.23
CA SER A 276 29.93 -1.96 -2.62
C SER A 276 28.81 -0.94 -2.85
N ALA A 277 28.62 -0.55 -4.11
CA ALA A 277 27.46 0.20 -4.56
C ALA A 277 27.12 -0.14 -6.01
N THR A 278 25.85 0.02 -6.37
CA THR A 278 25.45 0.21 -7.76
C THR A 278 25.32 1.71 -8.01
N GLU A 279 26.10 2.21 -8.98
CA GLU A 279 26.03 3.57 -9.50
C GLU A 279 25.38 3.62 -10.89
N MET A 280 25.22 4.81 -11.47
CA MET A 280 24.70 4.97 -12.82
C MET A 280 25.67 4.45 -13.88
N GLY A 281 25.14 3.77 -14.91
CA GLY A 281 25.88 3.39 -16.11
C GLY A 281 26.32 4.60 -16.95
N ASP A 282 27.40 4.43 -17.71
CA ASP A 282 27.87 5.48 -18.64
C ASP A 282 26.95 5.59 -19.86
N ALA A 283 26.36 6.78 -20.05
CA ALA A 283 25.51 7.09 -21.20
C ALA A 283 26.26 7.73 -22.38
N GLY A 284 27.58 7.92 -22.29
CA GLY A 284 28.39 8.58 -23.32
C GLY A 284 28.10 10.08 -23.48
N VAL A 285 27.48 10.71 -22.47
CA VAL A 285 27.10 12.14 -22.46
C VAL A 285 27.44 12.79 -21.12
N ASN A 286 27.83 14.07 -21.16
CA ASN A 286 28.27 14.82 -19.97
C ASN A 286 27.20 14.99 -18.87
N GLN A 287 25.92 14.79 -19.21
CA GLN A 287 24.77 14.90 -18.29
C GLN A 287 23.76 13.78 -18.62
N PRO A 288 23.93 12.57 -18.06
CA PRO A 288 22.89 11.54 -18.13
C PRO A 288 21.59 12.03 -17.47
N ASN A 289 20.45 11.64 -18.05
CA ASN A 289 19.12 11.97 -17.55
C ASN A 289 18.22 10.72 -17.61
N PHE A 290 18.60 9.71 -16.82
CA PHE A 290 17.88 8.46 -16.64
C PHE A 290 17.99 8.02 -15.17
N ASN A 291 17.16 7.06 -14.75
CA ASN A 291 17.22 6.46 -13.42
C ASN A 291 17.72 5.00 -13.49
N VAL A 292 18.62 4.61 -12.59
CA VAL A 292 18.79 3.18 -12.23
C VAL A 292 17.51 2.73 -11.54
N SER A 293 17.01 1.53 -11.84
CA SER A 293 15.71 1.04 -11.33
C SER A 293 15.77 -0.44 -10.96
N TRP A 294 15.33 -0.77 -9.76
CA TRP A 294 15.10 -2.13 -9.28
C TRP A 294 13.60 -2.42 -9.18
N LYS A 295 13.19 -3.65 -9.47
CA LYS A 295 11.81 -4.13 -9.33
C LYS A 295 11.75 -5.36 -8.44
N PHE A 296 10.68 -5.43 -7.65
CA PHE A 296 10.46 -6.45 -6.62
C PHE A 296 9.06 -7.04 -6.77
N ASP A 297 8.96 -8.37 -6.74
CA ASP A 297 7.68 -9.08 -6.77
C ASP A 297 7.16 -9.24 -5.34
N VAL A 298 6.01 -8.63 -5.05
CA VAL A 298 5.53 -8.40 -3.67
C VAL A 298 4.02 -8.43 -3.60
N ASP A 299 3.50 -8.91 -2.47
CA ASP A 299 2.07 -8.93 -2.19
C ASP A 299 1.55 -7.49 -2.00
N THR A 300 0.76 -7.03 -2.97
CA THR A 300 0.23 -5.67 -3.05
C THR A 300 -0.81 -5.36 -1.97
N SER A 301 -1.26 -6.38 -1.22
CA SER A 301 -2.20 -6.24 -0.09
C SER A 301 -1.56 -5.64 1.17
N PHE A 302 -0.22 -5.61 1.24
CA PHE A 302 0.53 -5.21 2.43
C PHE A 302 1.26 -3.88 2.28
N SER A 303 1.56 -3.25 3.41
CA SER A 303 2.48 -2.09 3.47
C SER A 303 3.91 -2.58 3.71
N TYR A 304 4.89 -1.82 3.24
CA TYR A 304 6.30 -2.21 3.25
C TYR A 304 7.18 -1.13 3.87
N LEU A 305 8.13 -1.53 4.69
CA LEU A 305 9.28 -0.73 5.06
C LEU A 305 10.40 -1.02 4.05
N VAL A 306 10.80 0.01 3.31
CA VAL A 306 11.98 -0.01 2.44
C VAL A 306 13.09 0.72 3.17
N ARG A 307 14.16 0.01 3.50
CA ARG A 307 15.39 0.57 4.08
C ARG A 307 16.45 0.64 3.00
N LEU A 308 16.92 1.84 2.72
CA LEU A 308 17.95 2.11 1.73
C LEU A 308 19.27 2.43 2.43
N HIS A 309 20.31 1.68 2.09
CA HIS A 309 21.66 1.82 2.65
C HIS A 309 22.54 2.61 1.68
N PHE A 310 23.25 3.60 2.23
CA PHE A 310 24.09 4.52 1.49
C PHE A 310 25.46 4.66 2.15
N CYS A 311 26.51 4.82 1.34
CA CYS A 311 27.86 5.15 1.77
C CYS A 311 28.60 5.67 0.53
N ASP A 312 29.05 6.93 0.57
CA ASP A 312 29.74 7.49 -0.58
C ASP A 312 31.15 6.90 -0.73
N ILE A 313 31.30 6.07 -1.77
CA ILE A 313 32.54 5.41 -2.16
C ILE A 313 32.96 5.80 -3.60
N VAL A 314 32.32 6.83 -4.18
CA VAL A 314 32.53 7.23 -5.60
C VAL A 314 33.01 8.68 -5.76
N SER A 315 32.63 9.58 -4.85
CA SER A 315 33.08 10.98 -4.88
C SER A 315 34.56 11.10 -4.50
N ILE A 316 35.21 12.15 -5.00
CA ILE A 316 36.61 12.48 -4.70
C ILE A 316 36.66 13.53 -3.57
N GLY A 317 35.69 14.44 -3.55
CA GLY A 317 35.47 15.48 -2.55
C GLY A 317 34.07 15.44 -1.92
N LEU A 318 33.87 16.29 -0.90
CA LEU A 318 32.55 16.52 -0.30
C LEU A 318 31.72 17.44 -1.22
N ASN A 319 30.39 17.29 -1.19
CA ASN A 319 29.42 18.06 -1.96
C ASN A 319 29.52 17.87 -3.50
N GLU A 320 30.07 16.74 -3.97
CA GLU A 320 30.21 16.42 -5.41
C GLU A 320 29.04 15.59 -5.99
N LEU A 321 28.30 14.85 -5.15
CA LEU A 321 27.27 13.89 -5.55
C LEU A 321 25.91 14.29 -4.98
N TYR A 322 24.97 14.62 -5.88
CA TYR A 322 23.58 14.92 -5.53
C TYR A 322 22.63 14.08 -6.39
N PHE A 323 21.74 13.34 -5.74
CA PHE A 323 20.79 12.48 -6.45
C PHE A 323 19.39 12.48 -5.84
N ASN A 324 18.42 12.03 -6.62
CA ASN A 324 17.04 11.83 -6.20
C ASN A 324 16.76 10.35 -6.05
N VAL A 325 16.00 10.01 -5.01
CA VAL A 325 15.52 8.65 -4.74
C VAL A 325 14.01 8.65 -4.98
N TYR A 326 13.53 7.66 -5.73
CA TYR A 326 12.11 7.46 -6.01
C TYR A 326 11.68 6.05 -5.60
N ILE A 327 10.45 5.91 -5.12
CA ILE A 327 9.81 4.61 -4.87
C ILE A 327 8.41 4.67 -5.48
N ASN A 328 8.05 3.67 -6.29
CA ASN A 328 6.79 3.62 -7.07
C ASN A 328 6.45 4.96 -7.76
N GLY A 329 7.44 5.55 -8.42
CA GLY A 329 7.34 6.82 -9.14
C GLY A 329 7.16 8.07 -8.26
N LYS A 330 7.02 7.94 -6.94
CA LYS A 330 6.99 9.07 -6.00
C LYS A 330 8.41 9.44 -5.59
N MET A 331 8.70 10.73 -5.51
CA MET A 331 9.98 11.23 -4.98
C MET A 331 10.03 10.98 -3.48
N ALA A 332 10.96 10.13 -3.05
CA ALA A 332 11.10 9.66 -1.67
C ALA A 332 12.20 10.44 -0.92
N ILE A 333 13.28 10.83 -1.63
CA ILE A 333 14.31 11.75 -1.14
C ILE A 333 14.71 12.67 -2.31
N SER A 334 14.69 13.98 -2.08
CA SER A 334 15.06 15.01 -3.07
C SER A 334 16.48 15.54 -2.81
N ASN A 335 17.31 15.65 -3.85
CA ASN A 335 18.66 16.26 -3.77
C ASN A 335 19.51 15.73 -2.60
N LEU A 336 19.55 14.40 -2.43
CA LEU A 336 20.33 13.71 -1.41
C LEU A 336 21.83 13.94 -1.64
N ASP A 337 22.45 14.66 -0.71
CA ASP A 337 23.89 14.73 -0.51
C ASP A 337 24.23 13.92 0.75
N LEU A 338 24.99 12.84 0.58
CA LEU A 338 25.43 11.99 1.69
C LEU A 338 26.50 12.68 2.55
N SER A 339 27.37 13.47 1.92
CA SER A 339 28.50 14.13 2.56
C SER A 339 28.08 15.29 3.47
N ALA A 340 26.98 15.97 3.13
CA ALA A 340 26.33 16.96 4.01
C ALA A 340 25.64 16.33 5.24
N ILE A 341 25.20 15.06 5.13
CA ILE A 341 24.55 14.32 6.24
C ILE A 341 25.60 13.68 7.17
N THR A 342 26.65 13.07 6.62
CA THR A 342 27.67 12.35 7.39
C THR A 342 28.85 13.21 7.83
N GLY A 343 29.08 14.34 7.15
CA GLY A 343 30.29 15.16 7.27
C GLY A 343 31.55 14.54 6.65
N ALA A 344 31.47 13.33 6.07
CA ALA A 344 32.63 12.59 5.54
C ALA A 344 32.25 11.52 4.50
N LEU A 345 33.12 11.34 3.50
CA LEU A 345 33.06 10.21 2.56
C LEU A 345 33.33 8.87 3.27
N SER A 346 32.94 7.77 2.62
CA SER A 346 33.06 6.39 3.11
C SER A 346 32.47 6.15 4.50
N THR A 347 31.47 6.96 4.86
CA THR A 347 30.74 6.90 6.12
C THR A 347 29.33 6.37 5.85
N PRO A 348 28.91 5.25 6.47
CA PRO A 348 27.56 4.70 6.30
C PRO A 348 26.43 5.66 6.72
N TYR A 349 25.31 5.52 6.01
CA TYR A 349 24.01 6.12 6.29
C TYR A 349 22.91 5.13 5.86
N TYR A 350 21.70 5.23 6.42
CA TYR A 350 20.53 4.55 5.88
C TYR A 350 19.27 5.40 6.09
N LYS A 351 18.24 5.15 5.28
CA LYS A 351 16.93 5.79 5.41
C LYS A 351 15.80 4.78 5.34
N ASP A 352 14.91 4.85 6.33
CA ASP A 352 13.74 4.01 6.51
C ASP A 352 12.49 4.71 5.94
N ILE A 353 11.86 4.10 4.93
CA ILE A 353 10.75 4.68 4.16
C ILE A 353 9.57 3.70 4.11
N VAL A 354 8.40 4.12 4.59
CA VAL A 354 7.17 3.31 4.64
C VAL A 354 6.31 3.57 3.41
N VAL A 355 6.08 2.50 2.65
CA VAL A 355 5.22 2.43 1.47
C VAL A 355 3.88 1.82 1.89
N ASN A 356 2.79 2.58 1.75
CA ASN A 356 1.44 2.08 2.04
C ASN A 356 0.97 1.11 0.94
N ALA A 357 0.19 0.09 1.30
CA ALA A 357 -0.49 -0.83 0.38
C ALA A 357 -1.22 -0.10 -0.78
N THR A 358 -1.81 1.07 -0.53
CA THR A 358 -2.47 1.89 -1.57
C THR A 358 -1.55 2.38 -2.68
N LEU A 359 -0.23 2.31 -2.50
CA LEU A 359 0.79 2.67 -3.49
C LEU A 359 1.39 1.45 -4.21
N MET A 360 0.95 0.23 -3.88
CA MET A 360 1.54 -1.03 -4.33
C MET A 360 0.86 -1.62 -5.58
N SER A 361 -0.01 -0.89 -6.26
CA SER A 361 -0.84 -1.40 -7.38
C SER A 361 -0.03 -1.95 -8.58
N GLU A 362 1.22 -1.53 -8.73
CA GLU A 362 2.16 -2.00 -9.77
C GLU A 362 3.33 -2.81 -9.18
N GLY A 363 3.16 -3.37 -7.97
CA GLY A 363 4.22 -4.02 -7.19
C GLY A 363 5.08 -3.00 -6.45
N LEU A 364 6.39 -3.29 -6.32
CA LEU A 364 7.35 -2.35 -5.74
C LEU A 364 8.54 -2.12 -6.69
N SER A 365 8.93 -0.85 -6.81
CA SER A 365 10.10 -0.39 -7.54
C SER A 365 10.82 0.68 -6.74
N VAL A 366 12.15 0.58 -6.71
CA VAL A 366 13.07 1.60 -6.18
C VAL A 366 13.84 2.16 -7.37
N GLN A 367 14.07 3.47 -7.41
CA GLN A 367 14.87 4.11 -8.44
C GLN A 367 15.78 5.17 -7.86
N VAL A 368 16.96 5.35 -8.45
CA VAL A 368 17.82 6.51 -8.18
C VAL A 368 18.27 7.14 -9.49
N GLY A 369 18.37 8.47 -9.51
CA GLY A 369 18.79 9.24 -10.68
C GLY A 369 19.29 10.62 -10.27
N PRO A 370 19.94 11.36 -11.18
CA PRO A 370 20.73 12.54 -10.81
C PRO A 370 19.86 13.71 -10.33
N ALA A 371 20.43 14.59 -9.51
CA ALA A 371 19.83 15.88 -9.22
C ALA A 371 20.11 16.88 -10.34
N LYS A 372 19.18 17.80 -10.59
CA LYS A 372 19.36 18.93 -11.51
C LYS A 372 20.14 20.09 -10.85
N ALA A 373 21.12 19.76 -10.00
CA ALA A 373 21.90 20.72 -9.25
C ALA A 373 23.10 21.22 -10.08
N GLU A 374 23.31 22.54 -10.12
CA GLU A 374 24.47 23.12 -10.80
C GLU A 374 25.76 22.83 -10.00
N GLY A 375 26.68 22.08 -10.60
CA GLY A 375 28.04 21.86 -10.07
C GLY A 375 28.34 20.44 -9.56
N GLY A 376 27.34 19.58 -9.38
CA GLY A 376 27.54 18.17 -9.01
C GLY A 376 27.82 17.27 -10.22
N ASN A 377 28.47 16.13 -9.97
CA ASN A 377 28.55 15.03 -10.94
C ASN A 377 27.17 14.38 -11.09
N ALA A 378 26.69 14.24 -12.32
CA ALA A 378 25.40 13.62 -12.63
C ALA A 378 25.48 12.08 -12.51
N ASN A 379 25.44 11.60 -11.26
CA ASN A 379 25.46 10.19 -10.87
C ASN A 379 24.48 9.98 -9.70
N ALA A 380 24.21 8.73 -9.32
CA ALA A 380 23.36 8.34 -8.20
C ALA A 380 23.75 6.94 -7.72
N ILE A 381 23.75 6.69 -6.41
CA ILE A 381 24.25 5.42 -5.83
C ILE A 381 23.26 4.78 -4.84
N VAL A 382 23.33 3.45 -4.74
CA VAL A 382 22.75 2.66 -3.63
C VAL A 382 23.74 1.56 -3.23
N ASN A 383 23.94 1.34 -1.94
CA ASN A 383 24.84 0.32 -1.40
C ASN A 383 24.10 -0.93 -0.92
N GLY A 384 22.84 -0.79 -0.50
CA GLY A 384 21.99 -1.91 -0.14
C GLY A 384 20.50 -1.54 -0.10
N ILE A 385 19.63 -2.53 -0.31
CA ILE A 385 18.17 -2.36 -0.23
C ILE A 385 17.58 -3.52 0.60
N GLU A 386 16.94 -3.21 1.74
CA GLU A 386 16.05 -4.15 2.43
C GLU A 386 14.59 -3.79 2.10
N VAL A 387 13.82 -4.76 1.60
CA VAL A 387 12.36 -4.68 1.41
C VAL A 387 11.70 -5.58 2.44
N MET A 388 10.96 -4.97 3.37
CA MET A 388 10.39 -5.65 4.52
C MET A 388 8.87 -5.44 4.56
N LYS A 389 8.10 -6.53 4.42
CA LYS A 389 6.64 -6.49 4.60
C LYS A 389 6.32 -6.20 6.06
N LEU A 390 5.41 -5.26 6.30
CA LEU A 390 4.86 -4.95 7.63
C LEU A 390 3.55 -5.70 7.86
N SER A 391 3.31 -6.15 9.09
CA SER A 391 2.07 -6.84 9.43
C SER A 391 0.84 -5.95 9.23
N ASN A 392 -0.27 -6.53 8.80
CA ASN A 392 -1.54 -5.81 8.66
C ASN A 392 -2.19 -5.53 10.04
N SER A 393 -3.34 -4.83 10.05
CA SER A 393 -4.02 -4.38 11.27
C SER A 393 -4.64 -5.50 12.14
N VAL A 394 -4.46 -6.77 11.76
CA VAL A 394 -4.82 -7.96 12.57
C VAL A 394 -3.59 -8.83 12.85
N ASN A 395 -2.39 -8.24 12.80
CA ASN A 395 -1.09 -8.86 13.03
C ASN A 395 -0.76 -10.04 12.09
N SER A 396 -1.41 -10.15 10.93
CA SER A 396 -0.98 -11.12 9.92
C SER A 396 0.14 -10.56 9.04
N LEU A 397 1.06 -11.44 8.64
CA LEU A 397 2.07 -11.23 7.60
C LEU A 397 1.76 -12.06 6.33
N ASP A 398 0.68 -12.85 6.34
CA ASP A 398 0.25 -13.69 5.23
C ASP A 398 -1.29 -13.83 5.21
N GLY A 399 -1.94 -13.29 4.19
CA GLY A 399 -3.41 -13.23 4.10
C GLY A 399 -4.12 -12.23 5.03
N GLU A 400 -5.45 -12.24 4.98
CA GLU A 400 -6.32 -11.18 5.53
C GLU A 400 -6.79 -11.38 6.98
N PHE A 401 -6.40 -12.47 7.65
CA PHE A 401 -6.97 -12.89 8.94
C PHE A 401 -5.91 -12.95 10.05
N GLY A 402 -6.25 -12.45 11.23
CA GLY A 402 -5.43 -12.56 12.44
C GLY A 402 -5.62 -13.88 13.19
N VAL A 403 -4.76 -14.13 14.19
CA VAL A 403 -4.79 -15.34 15.04
C VAL A 403 -6.14 -15.48 15.78
N ASP A 404 -6.78 -14.37 16.09
CA ASP A 404 -8.11 -14.29 16.73
C ASP A 404 -9.30 -14.45 15.76
N GLY A 405 -9.04 -14.69 14.48
CA GLY A 405 -10.04 -14.80 13.42
C GLY A 405 -10.66 -13.47 12.98
N ARG A 406 -10.17 -12.31 13.43
CA ARG A 406 -10.57 -11.02 12.85
C ARG A 406 -10.03 -10.90 11.43
N LYS A 407 -10.83 -10.35 10.52
CA LYS A 407 -10.41 -9.99 9.16
C LYS A 407 -10.02 -8.51 9.09
N VAL A 408 -9.00 -8.16 8.31
CA VAL A 408 -8.70 -6.77 7.89
C VAL A 408 -9.98 -6.08 7.37
N GLY A 409 -10.26 -4.87 7.87
CA GLY A 409 -11.48 -4.11 7.53
C GLY A 409 -12.78 -4.66 8.14
N GLY A 410 -12.74 -5.77 8.88
CA GLY A 410 -13.92 -6.39 9.49
C GLY A 410 -14.42 -5.64 10.73
N SER A 411 -15.68 -5.18 10.70
CA SER A 411 -16.35 -4.66 11.90
C SER A 411 -16.46 -5.74 12.99
N ASN A 412 -16.25 -5.35 14.27
CA ASN A 412 -16.31 -6.25 15.42
C ASN A 412 -17.72 -6.87 15.58
N ARG A 413 -17.88 -8.11 15.07
CA ARG A 413 -19.18 -8.81 14.98
C ARG A 413 -19.89 -9.05 16.33
N GLY A 414 -19.16 -8.94 17.45
CA GLY A 414 -19.71 -9.08 18.81
C GLY A 414 -20.85 -8.11 19.12
N THR A 415 -20.74 -6.84 18.71
CA THR A 415 -21.79 -5.83 18.98
C THR A 415 -23.08 -6.13 18.21
N VAL A 416 -22.96 -6.56 16.96
CA VAL A 416 -24.11 -6.88 16.10
C VAL A 416 -24.87 -8.11 16.64
N ALA A 417 -24.16 -9.12 17.15
CA ALA A 417 -24.78 -10.27 17.81
C ALA A 417 -25.54 -9.85 19.08
N ALA A 418 -24.92 -9.05 19.96
CA ALA A 418 -25.56 -8.57 21.19
C ALA A 418 -26.81 -7.72 20.91
N VAL A 419 -26.75 -6.81 19.93
CA VAL A 419 -27.90 -5.99 19.49
C VAL A 419 -28.99 -6.87 18.85
N GLY A 420 -28.61 -7.88 18.05
CA GLY A 420 -29.56 -8.84 17.47
C GLY A 420 -30.33 -9.63 18.53
N PHE A 421 -29.64 -10.15 19.56
CA PHE A 421 -30.29 -10.81 20.69
C PHE A 421 -31.17 -9.85 21.49
N ALA A 422 -30.74 -8.62 21.73
CA ALA A 422 -31.54 -7.61 22.43
C ALA A 422 -32.83 -7.24 21.66
N MET A 423 -32.75 -7.04 20.34
CA MET A 423 -33.93 -6.81 19.51
C MET A 423 -34.87 -8.01 19.50
N MET A 424 -34.34 -9.23 19.39
CA MET A 424 -35.14 -10.46 19.42
C MET A 424 -35.89 -10.60 20.75
N PHE A 425 -35.21 -10.39 21.89
CA PHE A 425 -35.85 -10.44 23.20
C PHE A 425 -36.92 -9.35 23.37
N GLY A 426 -36.64 -8.12 22.90
CA GLY A 426 -37.61 -7.02 22.89
C GLY A 426 -38.85 -7.32 22.06
N ALA A 427 -38.70 -7.96 20.90
CA ALA A 427 -39.81 -8.37 20.04
C ALA A 427 -40.71 -9.42 20.72
N PHE A 428 -40.12 -10.43 21.38
CA PHE A 428 -40.90 -11.44 22.12
C PHE A 428 -41.65 -10.84 23.33
N VAL A 429 -41.04 -9.91 24.08
CA VAL A 429 -41.71 -9.18 25.16
C VAL A 429 -42.85 -8.31 24.63
N GLY A 430 -42.65 -7.62 23.49
CA GLY A 430 -43.68 -6.82 22.82
C GLY A 430 -44.88 -7.65 22.33
N LEU A 431 -44.61 -8.82 21.73
CA LEU A 431 -45.66 -9.77 21.32
C LEU A 431 -46.43 -10.33 22.52
N GLY A 432 -45.74 -10.72 23.60
CA GLY A 432 -46.38 -11.14 24.84
C GLY A 432 -47.31 -10.08 25.43
N ALA A 433 -46.85 -8.82 25.46
CA ALA A 433 -47.67 -7.68 25.89
C ALA A 433 -48.89 -7.44 24.98
N MET A 434 -48.76 -7.60 23.65
CA MET A 434 -49.90 -7.54 22.73
C MET A 434 -50.92 -8.65 22.99
N VAL A 435 -50.49 -9.90 23.15
CA VAL A 435 -51.38 -11.05 23.40
C VAL A 435 -52.14 -10.88 24.72
N ILE A 436 -51.46 -10.46 25.79
CA ILE A 436 -52.10 -10.17 27.09
C ILE A 436 -53.11 -9.02 26.96
N LYS A 437 -52.80 -7.97 26.18
CA LYS A 437 -53.70 -6.83 25.93
C LYS A 437 -54.88 -7.20 25.03
N TRP A 438 -54.74 -8.21 24.16
CA TRP A 438 -55.83 -8.74 23.34
C TRP A 438 -56.79 -9.61 24.17
N HIS A 439 -56.25 -10.53 24.98
CA HIS A 439 -57.03 -11.41 25.88
C HIS A 439 -57.82 -10.67 26.98
N LYS A 440 -57.44 -9.43 27.32
CA LYS A 440 -58.14 -8.60 28.33
C LYS A 440 -59.11 -7.56 27.75
N ARG A 441 -59.54 -7.67 26.48
CA ARG A 441 -60.58 -6.79 25.90
C ARG A 441 -62.01 -7.27 26.25
N PRO A 442 -62.86 -6.46 26.90
CA PRO A 442 -64.28 -6.75 27.04
C PRO A 442 -65.05 -6.59 25.71
N GLN A 443 -66.19 -7.27 25.57
CA GLN A 443 -67.01 -7.28 24.36
C GLN A 443 -68.01 -6.12 24.30
N ASP A 444 -67.58 -4.94 23.85
CA ASP A 444 -68.47 -3.81 23.51
C ASP A 444 -68.00 -3.06 22.24
N TRP A 445 -67.68 -3.81 21.18
CA TRP A 445 -67.12 -3.26 19.93
C TRP A 445 -68.16 -2.61 19.00
N GLN A 446 -69.46 -2.83 19.20
CA GLN A 446 -70.51 -2.33 18.31
C GLN A 446 -71.03 -0.93 18.67
N LYS A 447 -70.24 0.12 18.35
CA LYS A 447 -70.71 1.41 17.75
C LYS A 447 -69.61 2.48 17.71
N ARG A 448 -68.93 2.62 16.56
CA ARG A 448 -68.67 3.90 15.87
C ARG A 448 -67.88 3.68 14.58
N ASN A 449 -68.46 4.06 13.45
CA ASN A 449 -67.76 4.11 12.18
C ASN A 449 -67.04 5.45 12.03
N SER A 450 -65.71 5.45 12.09
CA SER A 450 -64.86 6.35 11.30
C SER A 450 -63.45 5.77 11.26
N PHE A 451 -62.86 5.65 10.08
CA PHE A 451 -61.51 5.10 9.89
C PHE A 451 -60.47 6.22 9.74
N SER A 452 -59.21 5.85 10.01
CA SER A 452 -57.97 6.55 9.60
C SER A 452 -57.87 8.07 9.84
N SER A 453 -57.36 8.45 11.02
CA SER A 453 -56.03 9.11 11.13
C SER A 453 -55.72 9.51 12.59
N TRP A 454 -54.62 8.99 13.13
CA TRP A 454 -54.00 9.45 14.39
C TRP A 454 -52.49 9.43 14.17
N LEU A 455 -51.77 10.41 14.74
CA LEU A 455 -50.46 10.93 14.31
C LEU A 455 -50.61 11.72 12.99
N LEU A 456 -50.27 13.01 12.89
CA LEU A 456 -49.45 13.91 13.73
C LEU A 456 -50.23 15.17 14.17
N PRO A 457 -49.69 15.96 15.12
CA PRO A 457 -49.05 17.25 14.75
C PRO A 457 -47.65 17.41 15.39
N LEU A 458 -46.63 17.91 14.69
CA LEU A 458 -46.42 19.30 14.26
C LEU A 458 -46.37 20.31 15.42
N HIS A 459 -45.20 20.91 15.63
CA HIS A 459 -44.97 22.21 16.28
C HIS A 459 -43.82 22.90 15.54
N ALA A 460 -43.96 24.20 15.25
CA ALA A 460 -42.94 25.04 14.63
C ALA A 460 -43.20 26.51 15.00
N GLY A 461 -42.16 27.33 15.00
CA GLY A 461 -42.21 28.78 15.28
C GLY A 461 -42.11 29.17 16.77
N ASP A 462 -41.67 30.40 17.12
CA ASP A 462 -41.12 31.41 16.21
C ASP A 462 -40.33 32.57 16.87
N THR A 463 -39.34 33.08 16.11
CA THR A 463 -38.77 34.46 16.09
C THR A 463 -38.21 35.19 17.34
N SER A 464 -37.09 35.90 17.16
CA SER A 464 -37.00 37.39 17.22
C SER A 464 -35.57 37.89 16.86
N PHE A 465 -35.29 39.21 16.87
CA PHE A 465 -34.39 39.87 15.88
C PHE A 465 -33.51 41.05 16.42
N THR A 466 -32.76 41.69 15.50
CA THR A 466 -31.80 42.83 15.64
C THR A 466 -30.34 42.46 16.01
N GLY A 467 -29.30 43.17 15.55
CA GLY A 467 -29.24 44.37 14.69
C GLY A 467 -27.84 44.67 14.09
N SER A 468 -27.73 45.63 13.16
CA SER A 468 -26.67 45.65 12.12
C SER A 468 -25.64 46.80 12.20
N LYS A 469 -24.48 46.60 11.54
CA LYS A 469 -23.61 47.59 10.83
C LYS A 469 -22.44 46.82 10.17
N SER A 470 -22.04 46.86 8.88
CA SER A 470 -22.37 47.56 7.63
C SER A 470 -21.13 48.28 7.04
N SER A 471 -20.51 47.69 6.01
CA SER A 471 -19.87 48.41 4.90
C SER A 471 -19.77 47.48 3.68
N MET A 472 -19.80 48.02 2.47
CA MET A 472 -19.88 47.28 1.20
C MET A 472 -18.66 47.53 0.31
N TYR A 473 -18.35 46.59 -0.59
CA TYR A 473 -18.04 46.89 -1.99
C TYR A 473 -18.66 45.81 -2.92
N SER A 474 -19.08 46.24 -4.13
CA SER A 474 -19.79 45.44 -5.17
C SER A 474 -18.93 44.26 -5.65
N SER A 475 -19.39 43.01 -5.77
CA SER A 475 -20.53 42.43 -6.52
C SER A 475 -20.37 42.43 -8.05
N THR A 476 -20.21 41.22 -8.61
CA THR A 476 -20.33 40.90 -10.05
C THR A 476 -21.24 39.66 -10.22
N MET A 477 -22.52 39.93 -10.45
CA MET A 477 -23.57 39.06 -11.04
C MET A 477 -23.53 37.53 -10.80
N GLY A 478 -24.46 37.04 -9.98
CA GLY A 478 -25.16 35.75 -10.16
C GLY A 478 -24.39 34.44 -9.92
N LEU A 479 -23.07 34.46 -10.00
CA LEU A 479 -22.21 33.32 -9.71
C LEU A 479 -21.78 33.36 -8.24
N GLY A 480 -21.69 32.17 -7.61
CA GLY A 480 -21.25 32.05 -6.21
C GLY A 480 -19.87 32.66 -5.99
N ARG A 481 -19.61 33.20 -4.80
CA ARG A 481 -18.34 33.86 -4.47
C ARG A 481 -17.17 32.89 -4.72
N PHE A 482 -16.34 33.21 -5.71
CA PHE A 482 -15.04 32.59 -5.86
C PHE A 482 -14.17 33.00 -4.66
N PHE A 483 -13.70 32.01 -3.90
CA PHE A 483 -12.71 32.22 -2.85
C PHE A 483 -11.33 31.93 -3.43
N SER A 484 -10.39 32.84 -3.24
CA SER A 484 -8.98 32.57 -3.53
C SER A 484 -8.43 31.47 -2.62
N PHE A 485 -7.37 30.77 -3.06
CA PHE A 485 -6.72 29.76 -2.22
C PHE A 485 -6.27 30.35 -0.87
N ALA A 486 -5.82 31.61 -0.85
CA ALA A 486 -5.47 32.32 0.38
C ALA A 486 -6.67 32.53 1.32
N GLU A 487 -7.85 32.91 0.82
CA GLU A 487 -9.07 33.01 1.63
C GLU A 487 -9.51 31.65 2.18
N LEU A 488 -9.44 30.59 1.38
CA LEU A 488 -9.73 29.22 1.83
C LEU A 488 -8.73 28.76 2.90
N GLN A 489 -7.44 29.04 2.69
CA GLN A 489 -6.35 28.70 3.60
C GLN A 489 -6.46 29.47 4.93
N GLU A 490 -6.83 30.75 4.92
CA GLU A 490 -7.05 31.52 6.15
C GLU A 490 -8.34 31.10 6.87
N ALA A 491 -9.45 30.92 6.15
CA ALA A 491 -10.74 30.50 6.72
C ALA A 491 -10.67 29.09 7.36
N THR A 492 -9.90 28.17 6.78
CA THR A 492 -9.66 26.82 7.31
C THR A 492 -8.46 26.71 8.24
N LYS A 493 -7.72 27.81 8.50
CA LYS A 493 -6.48 27.86 9.30
C LYS A 493 -5.41 26.87 8.85
N ASN A 494 -4.99 26.96 7.58
CA ASN A 494 -4.14 25.97 6.91
C ASN A 494 -4.75 24.56 6.90
N PHE A 495 -6.05 24.46 6.66
CA PHE A 495 -6.79 23.18 6.63
C PHE A 495 -6.63 22.37 7.93
N ASP A 496 -6.77 23.05 9.09
CA ASP A 496 -6.75 22.45 10.43
C ASP A 496 -7.72 21.25 10.47
N SER A 497 -7.24 20.09 10.92
CA SER A 497 -8.05 18.86 11.00
C SER A 497 -9.19 18.91 12.02
N LYS A 498 -9.31 20.02 12.78
CA LYS A 498 -10.47 20.36 13.62
C LYS A 498 -11.49 21.27 12.89
N ALA A 499 -11.09 21.90 11.79
CA ALA A 499 -11.93 22.72 10.91
C ALA A 499 -12.49 21.90 9.73
N ILE A 500 -12.91 20.66 10.02
CA ILE A 500 -13.56 19.78 9.03
C ILE A 500 -14.82 20.48 8.51
N ILE A 501 -14.95 20.59 7.18
CA ILE A 501 -16.18 21.06 6.54
C ILE A 501 -17.33 20.17 7.02
N GLY A 502 -18.30 20.79 7.69
CA GLY A 502 -19.20 20.08 8.60
C GLY A 502 -20.18 19.13 7.92
N VAL A 503 -21.03 18.51 8.74
CA VAL A 503 -22.22 17.76 8.28
C VAL A 503 -23.22 18.77 7.71
N GLY A 504 -22.98 19.19 6.47
CA GLY A 504 -23.75 20.21 5.78
C GLY A 504 -25.21 19.79 5.66
N GLY A 505 -26.11 20.62 6.18
CA GLY A 505 -27.53 20.46 5.92
C GLY A 505 -27.79 20.57 4.42
N PHE A 506 -28.57 19.65 3.86
CA PHE A 506 -28.91 19.65 2.45
C PHE A 506 -29.46 21.01 2.01
N ALA A 507 -29.16 21.43 0.78
CA ALA A 507 -29.72 22.64 0.19
C ALA A 507 -31.24 22.45 0.05
N ILE A 508 -31.98 22.99 1.03
CA ILE A 508 -33.41 22.81 1.21
C ILE A 508 -34.12 24.15 1.11
N ASN A 509 -35.06 24.26 0.16
CA ASN A 509 -35.97 25.39 0.04
C ASN A 509 -37.42 24.91 0.27
N PRO A 510 -38.00 25.13 1.46
CA PRO A 510 -39.32 24.60 1.83
C PRO A 510 -40.49 25.35 1.16
N GLN A 511 -40.24 26.37 0.33
CA GLN A 511 -41.27 27.05 -0.46
C GLN A 511 -41.53 26.36 -1.80
N LEU A 512 -40.71 25.39 -2.20
CA LEU A 512 -40.83 24.68 -3.48
C LEU A 512 -41.78 23.46 -3.39
N PRO A 513 -42.30 22.94 -4.53
CA PRO A 513 -43.02 21.68 -4.55
C PRO A 513 -42.20 20.54 -3.95
N ARG A 514 -42.85 19.58 -3.26
CA ARG A 514 -42.17 18.53 -2.46
C ARG A 514 -41.03 17.78 -3.17
N GLU A 515 -41.14 17.58 -4.48
CA GLU A 515 -40.15 16.88 -5.32
C GLU A 515 -38.89 17.72 -5.64
N GLN A 516 -38.93 19.01 -5.32
CA GLN A 516 -37.91 20.04 -5.58
C GLN A 516 -37.35 20.66 -4.28
N VAL A 517 -37.96 20.37 -3.12
CA VAL A 517 -37.57 20.97 -1.82
C VAL A 517 -36.11 20.73 -1.48
N ASN A 518 -35.55 19.55 -1.80
CA ASN A 518 -34.12 19.26 -1.65
C ASN A 518 -33.46 19.20 -3.04
N LEU A 519 -32.50 20.09 -3.28
CA LEU A 519 -31.78 20.20 -4.55
C LEU A 519 -31.02 18.92 -4.91
N ALA A 520 -30.50 18.19 -3.91
CA ALA A 520 -29.80 16.93 -4.12
C ALA A 520 -30.76 15.82 -4.58
N ASP A 521 -31.88 15.62 -3.88
CA ASP A 521 -32.89 14.62 -4.25
C ASP A 521 -33.49 14.90 -5.64
N TRP A 522 -33.68 16.18 -5.98
CA TRP A 522 -34.14 16.61 -7.29
C TRP A 522 -33.12 16.25 -8.40
N ALA A 523 -31.86 16.67 -8.25
CA ALA A 523 -30.81 16.38 -9.24
C ALA A 523 -30.58 14.86 -9.41
N MET A 524 -30.60 14.11 -8.30
CA MET A 524 -30.46 12.65 -8.32
C MET A 524 -31.62 11.92 -9.01
N GLN A 525 -32.84 12.46 -8.98
CA GLN A 525 -33.96 11.94 -9.77
C GLN A 525 -33.75 12.13 -11.27
N TRP A 526 -33.25 13.30 -11.71
CA TRP A 526 -32.94 13.53 -13.13
C TRP A 526 -31.79 12.65 -13.62
N LYS A 527 -30.75 12.44 -12.78
CA LYS A 527 -29.69 11.46 -13.06
C LYS A 527 -30.25 10.04 -13.23
N ARG A 528 -31.09 9.57 -12.30
CA ARG A 528 -31.72 8.22 -12.35
C ARG A 528 -32.65 8.03 -13.55
N LYS A 529 -33.24 9.11 -14.07
CA LYS A 529 -34.02 9.12 -15.32
C LYS A 529 -33.16 9.13 -16.60
N GLY A 530 -31.83 9.25 -16.47
CA GLY A 530 -30.91 9.38 -17.61
C GLY A 530 -30.95 10.75 -18.31
N LEU A 531 -31.59 11.75 -17.71
CA LEU A 531 -31.90 13.04 -18.33
C LEU A 531 -31.07 14.18 -17.70
N LEU A 532 -29.74 13.99 -17.64
CA LEU A 532 -28.82 14.99 -17.10
C LEU A 532 -28.89 16.33 -17.85
N ASP A 533 -29.12 16.30 -19.17
CA ASP A 533 -29.20 17.51 -20.02
C ASP A 533 -30.31 18.50 -19.63
N LYS A 534 -31.26 18.06 -18.78
CA LYS A 534 -32.31 18.94 -18.22
C LYS A 534 -31.87 19.71 -16.97
N ILE A 535 -30.74 19.35 -16.36
CA ILE A 535 -30.19 20.01 -15.16
C ILE A 535 -28.82 20.66 -15.36
N ILE A 536 -28.22 20.51 -16.55
CA ILE A 536 -27.01 21.26 -16.96
C ILE A 536 -27.37 22.76 -17.11
N ASP A 537 -26.42 23.65 -16.79
CA ASP A 537 -26.57 25.09 -17.05
C ASP A 537 -26.60 25.38 -18.57
N PRO A 538 -27.52 26.22 -19.10
CA PRO A 538 -27.64 26.50 -20.53
C PRO A 538 -26.38 27.04 -21.22
N LEU A 539 -25.40 27.60 -20.48
CA LEU A 539 -24.11 27.99 -21.05
C LEU A 539 -23.20 26.79 -21.37
N LEU A 540 -23.43 25.65 -20.71
CA LEU A 540 -22.69 24.41 -20.89
C LEU A 540 -23.39 23.41 -21.83
N VAL A 541 -24.72 23.50 -21.97
CA VAL A 541 -25.52 22.65 -22.88
C VAL A 541 -24.97 22.72 -24.32
N GLY A 542 -24.61 21.58 -24.89
CA GLY A 542 -24.02 21.46 -26.24
C GLY A 542 -22.51 21.75 -26.34
N ASN A 543 -21.94 22.43 -25.34
CA ASN A 543 -20.51 22.71 -25.23
C ASN A 543 -19.76 21.62 -24.45
N ILE A 544 -20.39 21.06 -23.40
CA ILE A 544 -19.82 19.99 -22.59
C ILE A 544 -19.89 18.62 -23.29
N ASN A 545 -18.85 17.80 -23.13
CA ASN A 545 -18.83 16.40 -23.55
C ASN A 545 -19.82 15.60 -22.67
N PRO A 546 -20.80 14.86 -23.23
CA PRO A 546 -21.71 14.01 -22.47
C PRO A 546 -21.00 13.01 -21.53
N GLU A 547 -19.83 12.49 -21.91
CA GLU A 547 -19.06 11.56 -21.07
C GLU A 547 -18.37 12.27 -19.90
N SER A 548 -17.83 13.48 -20.12
CA SER A 548 -17.30 14.35 -19.07
C SER A 548 -18.40 14.70 -18.06
N MET A 549 -19.57 15.13 -18.55
CA MET A 549 -20.72 15.47 -17.71
C MET A 549 -21.24 14.26 -16.93
N LYS A 550 -21.31 13.08 -17.56
CA LYS A 550 -21.65 11.82 -16.89
C LYS A 550 -20.64 11.53 -15.77
N LYS A 551 -19.34 11.71 -16.00
CA LYS A 551 -18.29 11.49 -15.01
C LYS A 551 -18.39 12.46 -13.83
N PHE A 552 -18.68 13.74 -14.09
CA PHE A 552 -18.96 14.74 -13.07
C PHE A 552 -20.17 14.34 -12.21
N ALA A 553 -21.25 13.86 -12.84
CA ALA A 553 -22.44 13.36 -12.14
C ALA A 553 -22.19 12.04 -11.36
N GLU A 554 -21.25 11.19 -11.79
CA GLU A 554 -20.77 10.02 -11.04
C GLU A 554 -20.01 10.42 -9.78
N ALA A 555 -19.14 11.43 -9.84
CA ALA A 555 -18.46 11.97 -8.66
C ALA A 555 -19.47 12.57 -7.66
N ALA A 556 -20.41 13.38 -8.15
CA ALA A 556 -21.43 14.03 -7.33
C ALA A 556 -22.35 13.04 -6.61
N GLU A 557 -22.79 11.96 -7.27
CA GLU A 557 -23.59 10.90 -6.64
C GLU A 557 -22.86 10.24 -5.47
N LYS A 558 -21.57 9.91 -5.63
CA LYS A 558 -20.78 9.32 -4.55
C LYS A 558 -20.59 10.30 -3.38
N CYS A 559 -20.39 11.59 -3.65
CA CYS A 559 -20.33 12.62 -2.60
C CYS A 559 -21.64 12.75 -1.81
N LEU A 560 -22.78 12.44 -2.43
CA LEU A 560 -24.12 12.51 -1.85
C LEU A 560 -24.58 11.21 -1.17
N ALA A 561 -23.74 10.17 -1.09
CA ALA A 561 -24.11 8.89 -0.48
C ALA A 561 -24.56 9.04 0.99
N ASP A 562 -25.55 8.26 1.43
CA ASP A 562 -26.16 8.40 2.77
C ASP A 562 -25.15 8.18 3.91
N TYR A 563 -24.25 7.20 3.77
CA TYR A 563 -23.23 6.88 4.77
C TYR A 563 -21.88 7.52 4.43
N GLY A 564 -21.23 8.10 5.43
CA GLY A 564 -19.92 8.76 5.26
C GLY A 564 -18.77 7.83 4.84
N VAL A 565 -18.93 6.50 4.96
CA VAL A 565 -17.94 5.51 4.49
C VAL A 565 -18.06 5.18 3.00
N ASP A 566 -19.22 5.46 2.39
CA ASP A 566 -19.45 5.27 0.95
C ASP A 566 -19.09 6.53 0.14
N ARG A 567 -18.74 7.62 0.83
CA ARG A 567 -18.33 8.89 0.23
C ARG A 567 -16.85 8.85 -0.17
N PRO A 568 -16.49 9.42 -1.33
CA PRO A 568 -15.11 9.46 -1.82
C PRO A 568 -14.24 10.36 -0.93
N SER A 569 -12.94 10.07 -0.84
CA SER A 569 -11.99 11.05 -0.28
C SER A 569 -11.88 12.26 -1.19
N MET A 570 -11.38 13.40 -0.67
CA MET A 570 -11.16 14.58 -1.52
C MET A 570 -10.14 14.32 -2.65
N GLY A 571 -9.23 13.34 -2.48
CA GLY A 571 -8.33 12.89 -3.54
C GLY A 571 -9.07 12.10 -4.64
N ASP A 572 -10.01 11.23 -4.27
CA ASP A 572 -10.87 10.53 -5.24
C ASP A 572 -11.79 11.51 -5.99
N VAL A 573 -12.32 12.53 -5.30
CA VAL A 573 -13.08 13.61 -5.93
C VAL A 573 -12.23 14.35 -6.94
N LEU A 574 -11.03 14.81 -6.55
CA LEU A 574 -10.09 15.48 -7.45
C LEU A 574 -9.77 14.61 -8.67
N TRP A 575 -9.43 13.33 -8.49
CA TRP A 575 -9.14 12.42 -9.59
C TRP A 575 -10.33 12.22 -10.56
N ASN A 576 -11.56 12.09 -10.05
CA ASN A 576 -12.74 11.99 -10.92
C ASN A 576 -13.03 13.30 -11.67
N LEU A 577 -12.65 14.46 -11.11
CA LEU A 577 -12.76 15.77 -11.77
C LEU A 577 -11.65 15.99 -12.80
N GLU A 578 -10.40 15.60 -12.51
CA GLU A 578 -9.29 15.60 -13.47
C GLU A 578 -9.57 14.69 -14.67
N TYR A 579 -10.11 13.49 -14.43
CA TYR A 579 -10.51 12.58 -15.51
C TYR A 579 -11.71 13.14 -16.31
N ALA A 580 -12.69 13.80 -15.65
CA ALA A 580 -13.76 14.50 -16.36
C ALA A 580 -13.22 15.68 -17.21
N LEU A 581 -12.20 16.40 -16.74
CA LEU A 581 -11.54 17.47 -17.48
C LEU A 581 -10.82 16.92 -18.73
N GLN A 582 -10.05 15.85 -18.61
CA GLN A 582 -9.37 15.19 -19.74
C GLN A 582 -10.37 14.78 -20.85
N LEU A 583 -11.54 14.25 -20.47
CA LEU A 583 -12.62 13.92 -21.41
C LEU A 583 -13.20 15.17 -22.10
N GLN A 584 -13.24 16.32 -21.43
CA GLN A 584 -13.67 17.59 -22.04
C GLN A 584 -12.60 18.15 -22.98
N GLU A 585 -11.33 18.12 -22.58
CA GLU A 585 -10.21 18.63 -23.36
C GLU A 585 -10.05 17.88 -24.68
N ALA A 586 -10.06 16.54 -24.65
CA ALA A 586 -10.00 15.70 -25.85
C ALA A 586 -11.17 15.98 -26.82
N PHE A 587 -12.39 16.13 -26.31
CA PHE A 587 -13.58 16.49 -27.11
C PHE A 587 -13.49 17.90 -27.71
N THR A 588 -12.89 18.84 -26.98
CA THR A 588 -12.71 20.23 -27.44
C THR A 588 -11.60 20.32 -28.50
N GLN A 589 -10.55 19.50 -28.38
CA GLN A 589 -9.49 19.37 -29.38
C GLN A 589 -10.03 18.75 -30.68
N GLY A 590 -10.78 17.65 -30.62
CA GLY A 590 -11.38 17.02 -31.81
C GLY A 590 -12.30 17.98 -32.59
N LYS A 591 -13.17 18.74 -31.90
CA LYS A 591 -13.99 19.79 -32.55
C LYS A 591 -13.14 20.85 -33.26
N ALA A 592 -11.97 21.20 -32.74
CA ALA A 592 -11.07 22.17 -33.36
C ALA A 592 -10.32 21.62 -34.58
N GLU A 593 -10.16 20.30 -34.69
CA GLU A 593 -9.60 19.64 -35.86
C GLU A 593 -10.65 19.53 -36.99
N ASP A 594 -11.86 19.07 -36.68
CA ASP A 594 -13.01 19.06 -37.61
C ASP A 594 -13.29 20.47 -38.19
N GLU A 595 -13.28 21.51 -37.35
CA GLU A 595 -13.50 22.89 -37.77
C GLU A 595 -12.36 23.50 -38.61
N ASN A 596 -11.16 22.88 -38.61
CA ASN A 596 -10.06 23.28 -39.47
C ASN A 596 -10.12 22.55 -40.81
N GLU A 597 -10.42 21.24 -40.83
CA GLU A 597 -10.57 20.49 -42.07
C GLU A 597 -11.74 21.02 -42.91
N ALA A 598 -12.86 21.39 -42.25
CA ALA A 598 -14.01 22.06 -42.88
C ALA A 598 -13.71 23.47 -43.45
N LYS A 599 -12.56 24.09 -43.12
CA LYS A 599 -12.11 25.36 -43.72
C LYS A 599 -11.14 25.15 -44.90
N SER A 600 -10.65 23.94 -45.12
CA SER A 600 -9.74 23.59 -46.22
C SER A 600 -10.43 22.93 -47.42
N THR A 601 -11.39 23.61 -48.07
CA THR A 601 -11.91 23.15 -49.37
C THR A 601 -12.26 24.30 -50.34
N PRO A 602 -11.35 24.65 -51.26
CA PRO A 602 -11.68 25.39 -52.48
C PRO A 602 -12.02 24.42 -53.62
N ALA A 603 -13.09 24.71 -54.38
CA ALA A 603 -13.24 24.21 -55.75
C ALA A 603 -12.21 24.93 -56.68
N SER A 604 -11.93 24.55 -57.92
CA SER A 604 -12.69 23.76 -58.91
C SER A 604 -11.78 23.39 -60.09
N SER A 605 -12.04 22.29 -60.83
CA SER A 605 -11.95 22.28 -62.31
C SER A 605 -12.42 20.97 -62.98
N THR A 606 -13.13 21.12 -64.09
CA THR A 606 -13.58 20.09 -65.07
C THR A 606 -13.83 20.80 -66.42
N PRO A 607 -13.92 20.13 -67.60
CA PRO A 607 -13.70 18.71 -67.96
C PRO A 607 -12.82 18.55 -69.25
N SER A 608 -13.00 17.44 -69.99
CA SER A 608 -12.62 17.17 -71.41
C SER A 608 -11.27 16.47 -71.65
N THR A 609 -11.11 15.45 -72.53
CA THR A 609 -12.07 14.71 -73.40
C THR A 609 -11.46 13.39 -73.93
N ASN A 610 -12.32 12.39 -74.21
CA ASN A 610 -12.14 11.21 -75.09
C ASN A 610 -11.14 10.10 -74.62
N SER A 611 -11.29 8.82 -75.00
CA SER A 611 -12.20 8.15 -75.97
C SER A 611 -12.67 6.75 -75.50
N ASP A 612 -13.89 6.37 -75.91
CA ASP A 612 -14.39 5.05 -76.42
C ASP A 612 -13.67 3.74 -75.98
N ASP A 613 -14.35 2.66 -75.57
CA ASP A 613 -15.40 1.92 -76.30
C ASP A 613 -16.29 1.04 -75.35
N PRO A 614 -17.51 0.57 -75.70
CA PRO A 614 -18.43 -0.15 -74.80
C PRO A 614 -18.77 -1.61 -75.21
N ASP A 615 -19.23 -2.45 -74.26
CA ASP A 615 -20.13 -3.59 -74.57
C ASP A 615 -21.02 -4.03 -73.36
N THR A 616 -21.85 -5.08 -73.54
CA THR A 616 -23.21 -5.21 -72.98
C THR A 616 -23.48 -6.63 -72.33
N PRO A 617 -24.67 -7.02 -71.78
CA PRO A 617 -24.73 -7.60 -70.41
C PRO A 617 -25.23 -9.09 -70.19
N PRO A 618 -26.41 -9.39 -69.57
CA PRO A 618 -26.59 -10.29 -68.38
C PRO A 618 -27.28 -11.64 -68.74
N PRO A 619 -27.77 -12.55 -67.83
CA PRO A 619 -28.09 -12.52 -66.36
C PRO A 619 -27.38 -13.66 -65.53
N VAL A 620 -27.77 -14.22 -64.35
CA VAL A 620 -29.04 -14.80 -63.78
C VAL A 620 -29.07 -14.81 -62.21
N ASP A 621 -30.28 -14.93 -61.66
CA ASP A 621 -30.81 -15.29 -60.29
C ASP A 621 -30.05 -16.26 -59.34
N THR A 622 -30.42 -16.46 -58.05
CA THR A 622 -31.64 -16.14 -57.22
C THR A 622 -31.22 -15.88 -55.73
N HIS A 623 -32.00 -15.42 -54.73
CA HIS A 623 -33.44 -15.51 -54.38
C HIS A 623 -33.93 -14.32 -53.51
N ILE A 624 -35.26 -14.05 -53.47
CA ILE A 624 -35.99 -12.93 -52.80
C ILE A 624 -37.34 -13.47 -52.26
N PRO A 625 -37.83 -13.14 -51.01
CA PRO A 625 -38.74 -11.99 -50.77
C PRO A 625 -38.73 -11.38 -49.33
N GLN A 626 -39.76 -10.57 -48.98
CA GLN A 626 -40.08 -9.95 -47.67
C GLN A 626 -41.46 -10.42 -47.11
N PRO A 627 -42.01 -9.86 -46.00
CA PRO A 627 -43.03 -8.80 -46.16
C PRO A 627 -43.27 -7.73 -45.04
N VAL A 628 -43.49 -6.46 -45.45
CA VAL A 628 -44.65 -5.55 -45.19
C VAL A 628 -45.20 -5.22 -43.76
N VAL A 629 -44.79 -4.05 -43.23
CA VAL A 629 -45.57 -2.81 -42.85
C VAL A 629 -47.04 -2.87 -42.34
N ASN A 630 -47.37 -2.24 -41.17
CA ASN A 630 -48.30 -1.06 -41.06
C ASN A 630 -48.59 -0.40 -39.67
N ASN A 631 -48.85 0.92 -39.69
CA ASN A 631 -49.73 1.78 -38.85
C ASN A 631 -49.47 2.12 -37.35
N ILE A 632 -50.10 3.24 -36.90
CA ILE A 632 -49.79 4.07 -35.71
C ILE A 632 -51.08 4.67 -35.06
N HIS A 633 -51.10 4.80 -33.71
CA HIS A 633 -51.98 5.63 -32.83
C HIS A 633 -53.52 5.38 -32.79
N PRO A 634 -54.26 5.96 -31.80
CA PRO A 634 -53.85 6.77 -30.63
C PRO A 634 -54.25 6.22 -29.23
N ALA A 635 -53.63 6.75 -28.17
CA ALA A 635 -54.15 6.72 -26.80
C ALA A 635 -53.62 7.95 -26.00
N GLU A 636 -54.38 8.39 -24.99
CA GLU A 636 -54.33 9.71 -24.34
C GLU A 636 -53.01 10.12 -23.65
N ALA A 637 -52.73 11.43 -23.64
CA ALA A 637 -51.79 12.08 -22.73
C ALA A 637 -52.54 12.60 -21.48
N PRO A 638 -51.89 12.65 -20.30
CA PRO A 638 -51.49 13.97 -19.78
C PRO A 638 -50.21 13.95 -18.88
N PRO A 639 -49.67 15.12 -18.47
CA PRO A 639 -49.71 16.44 -19.09
C PRO A 639 -48.28 16.97 -19.43
N VAL A 640 -48.24 18.10 -20.14
CA VAL A 640 -47.07 18.96 -20.41
C VAL A 640 -47.58 20.42 -20.25
N ILE A 641 -46.81 21.44 -19.85
CA ILE A 641 -45.36 21.55 -19.69
C ILE A 641 -44.99 21.63 -18.18
N ASP A 642 -44.19 22.51 -17.57
CA ASP A 642 -43.49 23.76 -17.93
C ASP A 642 -42.04 23.75 -17.39
N ASP A 643 -41.25 24.79 -17.70
CA ASP A 643 -39.78 24.78 -17.63
C ASP A 643 -39.15 24.89 -16.22
N HIS A 644 -38.21 23.98 -15.94
CA HIS A 644 -37.14 24.18 -14.96
C HIS A 644 -35.77 23.98 -15.60
N SER A 645 -35.23 25.05 -16.19
CA SER A 645 -33.80 25.15 -16.48
C SER A 645 -32.98 25.03 -15.20
N GLY A 646 -31.84 24.35 -15.23
CA GLY A 646 -30.94 24.18 -14.07
C GLY A 646 -30.64 25.51 -13.38
N THR A 647 -30.32 26.57 -14.13
CA THR A 647 -30.00 27.91 -13.59
C THR A 647 -31.17 28.53 -12.83
N ALA A 648 -32.42 28.31 -13.28
CA ALA A 648 -33.61 28.81 -12.61
C ALA A 648 -33.86 28.09 -11.28
N MET A 649 -33.46 26.82 -11.17
CA MET A 649 -33.43 26.10 -9.89
C MET A 649 -32.27 26.56 -9.01
N PHE A 650 -31.02 26.60 -9.49
CA PHE A 650 -29.87 27.04 -8.69
C PHE A 650 -30.04 28.46 -8.12
N ALA A 651 -30.66 29.38 -8.86
CA ALA A 651 -31.00 30.73 -8.39
C ALA A 651 -32.02 30.77 -7.24
N GLN A 652 -32.77 29.68 -6.98
CA GLN A 652 -33.69 29.56 -5.84
C GLN A 652 -33.01 29.01 -4.56
N PHE A 653 -31.71 28.68 -4.65
CA PHE A 653 -30.87 28.24 -3.53
C PHE A 653 -29.65 29.16 -3.31
N SER A 654 -29.43 30.18 -4.16
CA SER A 654 -28.26 31.09 -4.08
C SER A 654 -28.14 31.86 -2.76
N ASP A 655 -29.28 32.14 -2.13
CA ASP A 655 -29.35 32.98 -0.93
C ASP A 655 -29.15 32.16 0.37
N LEU A 656 -29.03 30.82 0.25
CA LEU A 656 -28.74 29.92 1.36
C LEU A 656 -27.24 29.97 1.72
N ASN A 657 -26.85 31.01 2.47
CA ASN A 657 -25.53 31.08 3.09
C ASN A 657 -25.34 29.95 4.14
N GLY A 658 -24.87 28.80 3.66
CA GLY A 658 -24.32 27.72 4.49
C GLY A 658 -23.05 28.17 5.22
N ARG A 659 -22.74 27.48 6.32
CA ARG A 659 -21.72 27.88 7.31
C ARG A 659 -20.61 26.84 7.42
#